data_AF-A0A5C8LBN0-F1
#
_entry.id   AF-A0A5C8LBN0-F1
#
_cell.length_a   1.000
_cell.length_b   1.000
_cell.length_c   1.000
_cell.angle_alpha   90.00
_cell.angle_beta   90.00
_cell.angle_gamma   90.00
#
_symmetry.space_group_name_H-M   'P 1'
#
loop_
_entity.id
_entity.type
_entity.pdbx_description
1 polymer ?
#
loop_
_entity_poly.entity_id
_entity_poly.type
_entity_poly.pdbx_seq_one_letter_code
_entity_poly.pdbx_strand_id
1 'polypeptide(L)'
;MATNKYEPNSHFFVDHANLSEPIPANISTDAYGPVEGNEISQYRTTSFIRASSNSKVFAICDGHILIQPCDGDSNKVNLILKPTASYSPFKIKYFIYRGVDINDLIVGFDVAPQTANSPEFIKRVWKASNDLAEALGEPLPSNLDAKFIGYDLGIPDDELLSYVFFGGGTVDFNLYNIPKCFKGELIGNFTNKIGLDIILDYGDYELDYEEQLFKLDLGYARKPEHVFDVSTITGAIKQKRYREYIHQFIDAAAFWGSHIDCGKISLYNANTITNTEYIYPVLVSKYQTANRLYLYIQAERGRSLNFYGTYPTNNVHFELEDSSPNPSSNYLPYSFESWPILIKKFTQDVNTAINKIDVKLAYTPDPNVTQLDRHQITHVLMSNWYQKDKENPEESFVSRTFSQSFISSDISSTEQSSVSNMIVITYFSIEDNPEIPYYDDLFGLVNIESVLALPQNTSDKFGYWTGYIQKRALNLNTINRFKNSIINTKVVFDKGKNNSSLVKERRLYISETVDLTETESQFIMSKITSEYKRDIKKSYFLDLYGTPHFEIYKGELDDSGVVNTLTLVNTKNHLLKQSFFQLGILEEEYNKLIYDSLTVPDPLPSPPHIPIGISKIFFHLEEISISSSLDFRKFKLGLKYENTSGNIEVKYPSSANTVDMYTIDGFFFFSPGYSEFQDLYKTFAKISAHFRPLTNWTGEYGFDWIRVKDSGLNGDNTDDRKYFNILGHYYDNSNPPKKVPTDPSPNDNFLREKTEWQALHRIYPSYAKLSTNYNLLDTYSQYGSSYLSLYPSLSTNGIPTPFPKQTSNQIDKCLTERFLNLKIYIDSSPSSLKIRFEKDHFDINSIPLSDTTLIPDIIDHQRYTCLEINDKSTGTNDIELRIKALKEFKEDKKIQVLATENGNENLAGEMLVKANTKSLRREVKILFINVESNLFNSGETGIPNSSIAEALEDMTTAFFNQGLTDVIQITSLNLNLTDSAGNTFLNNYVNSGNFHYGNGNDFHLEIFNRLKNDPNVNYLPEYDDYVKAFFFGFSDIKPNGNVVGGAADPQRRDMAVVCVFEDGTTIINGLIRETTAHELLHVVGLDHTFNAKNNYVFKQYITDNIMDYYYPNTSPNRRVSISTYQNGIYKKNNKISYEQ
;
A
#
# COMPACT_ATOMS: atom_id res chain seq x y z
N MET A 1 -5.17 -10.13 -0.07
CA MET A 1 -3.72 -10.33 -0.34
C MET A 1 -3.37 -9.58 -1.61
N ALA A 2 -2.22 -8.92 -1.71
CA ALA A 2 -1.75 -8.35 -2.97
C ALA A 2 -1.42 -9.48 -3.95
N THR A 3 -1.77 -9.32 -5.22
CA THR A 3 -1.43 -10.24 -6.31
C THR A 3 0.02 -10.07 -6.76
N ASN A 4 0.99 -10.18 -5.86
CA ASN A 4 2.37 -10.47 -6.24
C ASN A 4 2.49 -11.98 -6.51
N LYS A 5 1.90 -12.43 -7.62
CA LYS A 5 1.88 -13.85 -7.99
C LYS A 5 3.31 -14.29 -8.32
N TYR A 6 3.86 -15.19 -7.51
CA TYR A 6 5.13 -15.84 -7.79
C TYR A 6 4.94 -16.85 -8.91
N GLU A 7 5.55 -16.58 -10.07
CA GLU A 7 5.50 -17.47 -11.24
C GLU A 7 6.90 -17.61 -11.87
N PRO A 8 7.86 -18.21 -11.16
CA PRO A 8 9.23 -18.31 -11.66
C PRO A 8 9.28 -19.22 -12.89
N ASN A 9 10.05 -18.80 -13.90
CA ASN A 9 10.19 -19.52 -15.16
C ASN A 9 11.67 -19.69 -15.52
N SER A 10 12.19 -20.88 -15.27
CA SER A 10 13.62 -21.17 -15.32
C SER A 10 13.93 -22.36 -16.20
N HIS A 11 15.17 -22.49 -16.63
CA HIS A 11 15.73 -23.75 -17.11
C HIS A 11 16.64 -24.32 -16.02
N PHE A 12 16.59 -25.63 -15.80
CA PHE A 12 17.51 -26.24 -14.84
C PHE A 12 18.94 -26.15 -15.37
N PHE A 13 19.87 -25.74 -14.51
CA PHE A 13 21.17 -25.25 -14.95
C PHE A 13 22.18 -26.32 -15.38
N VAL A 14 21.84 -27.60 -15.30
CA VAL A 14 22.71 -28.70 -15.72
C VAL A 14 21.92 -29.83 -16.35
N ASP A 15 22.63 -30.77 -16.98
CA ASP A 15 22.01 -32.01 -17.45
C ASP A 15 21.63 -32.91 -16.25
N HIS A 16 20.33 -32.86 -15.91
CA HIS A 16 19.73 -33.59 -14.80
C HIS A 16 19.95 -35.12 -14.86
N ALA A 17 20.14 -35.71 -16.04
CA ALA A 17 20.31 -37.14 -16.20
C ALA A 17 21.67 -37.67 -15.71
N ASN A 18 22.69 -36.79 -15.58
CA ASN A 18 24.05 -37.17 -15.18
C ASN A 18 24.36 -36.86 -13.71
N LEU A 19 23.36 -36.41 -12.93
CA LEU A 19 23.54 -36.04 -11.53
C LEU A 19 23.64 -37.27 -10.62
N SER A 20 24.54 -37.19 -9.65
CA SER A 20 24.70 -38.18 -8.60
C SER A 20 23.80 -37.85 -7.40
N GLU A 21 23.35 -38.88 -6.68
CA GLU A 21 22.69 -38.67 -5.39
C GLU A 21 23.66 -38.09 -4.36
N PRO A 22 23.20 -37.24 -3.44
CA PRO A 22 24.02 -36.74 -2.34
C PRO A 22 24.39 -37.91 -1.42
N ILE A 23 25.67 -37.99 -1.06
CA ILE A 23 26.17 -38.96 -0.07
C ILE A 23 26.45 -38.24 1.26
N PRO A 24 26.23 -38.89 2.43
CA PRO A 24 26.41 -38.26 3.74
C PRO A 24 27.79 -37.63 3.95
N ALA A 25 28.85 -38.24 3.40
CA ALA A 25 30.22 -37.76 3.54
C ALA A 25 30.48 -36.38 2.91
N ASN A 26 29.60 -35.93 2.00
CA ASN A 26 29.76 -34.65 1.31
C ASN A 26 28.90 -33.53 1.93
N ILE A 27 28.10 -33.81 2.97
CA ILE A 27 27.25 -32.79 3.62
C ILE A 27 28.11 -31.63 4.14
N SER A 28 29.22 -31.92 4.81
CA SER A 28 30.14 -30.92 5.37
C SER A 28 30.79 -30.02 4.32
N THR A 29 30.99 -30.52 3.09
CA THR A 29 31.69 -29.82 2.02
C THR A 29 30.78 -29.16 0.98
N ASP A 30 29.53 -29.62 0.85
CA ASP A 30 28.69 -29.27 -0.29
C ASP A 30 27.39 -28.53 0.12
N ALA A 31 26.97 -28.63 1.39
CA ALA A 31 25.69 -28.08 1.84
C ALA A 31 25.75 -26.55 2.04
N TYR A 32 24.71 -25.87 1.57
CA TYR A 32 24.37 -24.49 1.95
C TYR A 32 23.99 -24.42 3.44
N GLY A 33 24.36 -23.32 4.10
CA GLY A 33 24.07 -23.08 5.51
C GLY A 33 25.31 -23.12 6.41
N PRO A 34 25.11 -23.24 7.73
CA PRO A 34 26.20 -23.37 8.70
C PRO A 34 27.12 -24.55 8.34
N VAL A 35 28.43 -24.32 8.39
CA VAL A 35 29.43 -25.33 8.04
C VAL A 35 29.60 -26.32 9.20
N GLU A 36 29.49 -27.61 8.91
CA GLU A 36 29.62 -28.67 9.92
C GLU A 36 31.00 -28.60 10.64
N GLY A 37 30.98 -28.60 11.97
CA GLY A 37 32.15 -28.39 12.83
C GLY A 37 32.55 -26.93 13.05
N ASN A 38 31.93 -25.98 12.35
CA ASN A 38 32.12 -24.53 12.47
C ASN A 38 30.78 -23.78 12.43
N GLU A 39 29.72 -24.39 12.96
CA GLU A 39 28.33 -23.96 12.76
C GLU A 39 28.09 -22.52 13.22
N ILE A 40 28.78 -22.11 14.29
CA ILE A 40 28.66 -20.76 14.84
C ILE A 40 29.54 -19.72 14.14
N SER A 41 30.59 -20.11 13.42
CA SER A 41 31.59 -19.18 12.85
C SER A 41 31.58 -19.12 11.33
N GLN A 42 31.12 -20.17 10.65
CA GLN A 42 31.16 -20.27 9.20
C GLN A 42 29.79 -20.59 8.59
N TYR A 43 29.44 -19.91 7.50
CA TYR A 43 28.20 -20.13 6.74
C TYR A 43 28.49 -20.16 5.24
N ARG A 44 28.24 -21.30 4.60
CA ARG A 44 28.41 -21.49 3.16
C ARG A 44 27.19 -20.98 2.40
N THR A 45 27.42 -20.16 1.38
CA THR A 45 26.35 -19.68 0.48
C THR A 45 26.32 -20.39 -0.86
N THR A 46 27.37 -21.13 -1.20
CA THR A 46 27.44 -21.93 -2.42
C THR A 46 26.80 -23.30 -2.23
N SER A 47 25.73 -23.57 -2.96
CA SER A 47 25.13 -24.91 -3.04
C SER A 47 25.85 -25.73 -4.12
N PHE A 48 26.35 -26.92 -3.77
CA PHE A 48 27.02 -27.81 -4.71
C PHE A 48 26.15 -28.98 -5.14
N ILE A 49 26.27 -29.38 -6.41
CA ILE A 49 25.79 -30.66 -6.92
C ILE A 49 26.93 -31.40 -7.62
N ARG A 50 26.77 -32.72 -7.77
CA ARG A 50 27.78 -33.59 -8.36
C ARG A 50 27.27 -34.37 -9.56
N ALA A 51 28.17 -34.67 -10.48
CA ALA A 51 27.90 -35.48 -11.66
C ALA A 51 28.82 -36.71 -11.70
N SER A 52 28.31 -37.82 -12.20
CA SER A 52 29.05 -39.07 -12.36
C SER A 52 29.99 -39.09 -13.57
N SER A 53 29.85 -38.12 -14.47
CA SER A 53 30.61 -37.94 -15.70
C SER A 53 30.66 -36.45 -16.06
N ASN A 54 31.43 -36.10 -17.10
CA ASN A 54 31.39 -34.75 -17.67
C ASN A 54 29.94 -34.41 -18.07
N SER A 55 29.45 -33.24 -17.66
CA SER A 55 28.05 -32.87 -17.77
C SER A 55 27.88 -31.42 -18.25
N LYS A 56 26.76 -31.14 -18.92
CA LYS A 56 26.47 -29.84 -19.54
C LYS A 56 25.95 -28.83 -18.52
N VAL A 57 26.27 -27.55 -18.74
CA VAL A 57 25.78 -26.40 -17.98
C VAL A 57 24.92 -25.51 -18.88
N PHE A 58 23.77 -25.06 -18.37
CA PHE A 58 22.79 -24.26 -19.10
C PHE A 58 22.46 -22.96 -18.38
N ALA A 59 22.20 -21.90 -19.15
CA ALA A 59 21.71 -20.64 -18.60
C ALA A 59 20.33 -20.81 -17.97
N ILE A 60 20.17 -20.38 -16.71
CA ILE A 60 18.92 -20.50 -15.95
C ILE A 60 17.82 -19.63 -16.55
N CYS A 61 18.18 -18.46 -17.06
CA CYS A 61 17.28 -17.49 -17.65
C CYS A 61 17.96 -16.66 -18.73
N ASP A 62 17.18 -15.81 -19.40
CA ASP A 62 17.72 -14.77 -20.27
C ASP A 62 18.53 -13.77 -19.43
N GLY A 63 19.66 -13.33 -19.95
CA GLY A 63 20.57 -12.45 -19.22
C GLY A 63 21.84 -12.09 -19.96
N HIS A 64 22.81 -11.56 -19.22
CA HIS A 64 24.18 -11.33 -19.68
C HIS A 64 25.15 -12.11 -18.81
N ILE A 65 26.16 -12.73 -19.43
CA ILE A 65 27.15 -13.57 -18.73
C ILE A 65 28.50 -12.87 -18.74
N LEU A 66 29.04 -12.66 -17.55
CA LEU A 66 30.43 -12.27 -17.31
C LEU A 66 31.25 -13.51 -16.95
N ILE A 67 32.41 -13.70 -17.60
CA ILE A 67 33.32 -14.81 -17.31
C ILE A 67 34.46 -14.31 -16.41
N GLN A 68 34.75 -15.02 -15.32
CA GLN A 68 35.85 -14.71 -14.40
C GLN A 68 36.72 -15.95 -14.13
N PRO A 69 38.01 -15.79 -13.83
CA PRO A 69 38.86 -16.91 -13.42
C PRO A 69 38.35 -17.55 -12.13
N CYS A 70 38.67 -18.84 -11.95
CA CYS A 70 38.44 -19.56 -10.70
C CYS A 70 39.73 -19.61 -9.89
N ASP A 71 39.75 -18.95 -8.73
CA ASP A 71 40.92 -18.89 -7.85
C ASP A 71 41.36 -20.30 -7.44
N GLY A 72 42.64 -20.59 -7.66
CA GLY A 72 43.24 -21.87 -7.30
C GLY A 72 42.98 -23.02 -8.27
N ASP A 73 42.20 -22.83 -9.35
CA ASP A 73 42.00 -23.84 -10.40
C ASP A 73 42.02 -23.22 -11.81
N SER A 74 43.17 -23.29 -12.47
CA SER A 74 43.38 -22.73 -13.81
C SER A 74 42.62 -23.47 -14.92
N ASN A 75 42.02 -24.63 -14.63
CA ASN A 75 41.20 -25.36 -15.60
C ASN A 75 39.72 -24.96 -15.53
N LYS A 76 39.38 -24.04 -14.64
CA LYS A 76 38.01 -23.65 -14.34
C LYS A 76 37.79 -22.15 -14.44
N VAL A 77 36.55 -21.79 -14.74
CA VAL A 77 36.05 -20.42 -14.69
C VAL A 77 34.75 -20.36 -13.92
N ASN A 78 34.43 -19.18 -13.43
CA ASN A 78 33.13 -18.85 -12.86
C ASN A 78 32.35 -18.01 -13.86
N LEU A 79 31.05 -18.31 -13.99
CA LEU A 79 30.15 -17.56 -14.87
C LEU A 79 29.17 -16.78 -13.99
N ILE A 80 29.13 -15.46 -14.15
CA ILE A 80 28.22 -14.57 -13.44
C ILE A 80 27.12 -14.16 -14.42
N LEU A 81 25.91 -14.67 -14.22
CA LEU A 81 24.75 -14.34 -15.03
C LEU A 81 23.94 -13.25 -14.32
N LYS A 82 23.82 -12.07 -14.95
CA LYS A 82 22.87 -11.03 -14.56
C LYS A 82 21.54 -11.23 -15.30
N PRO A 83 20.44 -11.59 -14.62
CA PRO A 83 19.16 -11.84 -15.27
C PRO A 83 18.58 -10.59 -15.93
N THR A 84 17.91 -10.77 -17.08
CA THR A 84 16.92 -9.81 -17.59
C THR A 84 15.49 -10.22 -17.26
N ALA A 85 15.28 -11.48 -16.85
CA ALA A 85 14.01 -11.99 -16.36
C ALA A 85 13.74 -11.49 -14.93
N SER A 86 12.49 -11.13 -14.65
CA SER A 86 12.06 -10.77 -13.30
C SER A 86 11.51 -12.01 -12.59
N TYR A 87 12.13 -12.33 -11.46
CA TYR A 87 11.59 -13.25 -10.46
C TYR A 87 10.88 -12.38 -9.42
N SER A 88 9.58 -12.58 -9.18
CA SER A 88 8.79 -11.75 -8.26
C SER A 88 7.90 -12.66 -7.44
N PRO A 89 7.99 -12.68 -6.09
CA PRO A 89 8.49 -11.58 -5.28
C PRO A 89 9.98 -11.63 -4.92
N PHE A 90 10.68 -12.74 -5.15
CA PHE A 90 12.14 -12.84 -4.97
C PHE A 90 12.88 -12.31 -6.19
N LYS A 91 13.34 -11.05 -6.17
CA LYS A 91 14.17 -10.51 -7.25
C LYS A 91 15.59 -11.08 -7.16
N ILE A 92 16.10 -11.63 -8.26
CA ILE A 92 17.45 -12.19 -8.34
C ILE A 92 18.40 -11.17 -8.99
N LYS A 93 19.52 -10.87 -8.32
CA LYS A 93 20.58 -9.97 -8.82
C LYS A 93 21.54 -10.70 -9.75
N TYR A 94 22.05 -11.85 -9.30
CA TYR A 94 22.99 -12.68 -10.04
C TYR A 94 22.75 -14.17 -9.75
N PHE A 95 22.99 -15.00 -10.77
CA PHE A 95 23.34 -16.41 -10.61
C PHE A 95 24.84 -16.56 -10.85
N ILE A 96 25.58 -17.18 -9.93
CA ILE A 96 27.01 -17.44 -10.11
C ILE A 96 27.25 -18.94 -10.19
N TYR A 97 27.67 -19.40 -11.35
CA TYR A 97 28.09 -20.77 -11.59
C TYR A 97 29.57 -20.89 -11.26
N ARG A 98 29.93 -21.75 -10.30
CA ARG A 98 31.31 -21.94 -9.85
C ARG A 98 31.88 -23.26 -10.35
N GLY A 99 32.97 -23.19 -11.13
CA GLY A 99 33.70 -24.39 -11.58
C GLY A 99 33.32 -24.95 -12.95
N VAL A 100 33.03 -24.09 -13.94
CA VAL A 100 32.81 -24.48 -15.35
C VAL A 100 34.16 -24.72 -16.03
N ASP A 101 34.25 -25.72 -16.93
CA ASP A 101 35.49 -26.07 -17.62
C ASP A 101 35.94 -24.95 -18.58
N ILE A 102 37.18 -24.45 -18.41
CA ILE A 102 37.68 -23.29 -19.15
C ILE A 102 37.82 -23.55 -20.66
N ASN A 103 38.19 -24.77 -21.05
CA ASN A 103 38.52 -25.12 -22.44
C ASN A 103 37.33 -25.04 -23.39
N ASP A 104 36.10 -25.01 -22.86
CA ASP A 104 34.89 -24.79 -23.66
C ASP A 104 34.74 -23.32 -24.11
N LEU A 105 35.44 -22.40 -23.43
CA LEU A 105 35.18 -20.95 -23.47
C LEU A 105 36.42 -20.14 -23.82
N ILE A 106 37.60 -20.51 -23.30
CA ILE A 106 38.85 -19.75 -23.37
C ILE A 106 40.03 -20.70 -23.63
N VAL A 107 40.94 -20.29 -24.52
CA VAL A 107 42.21 -20.96 -24.78
C VAL A 107 43.35 -19.95 -24.58
N GLY A 108 44.14 -20.13 -23.53
CA GLY A 108 45.14 -19.13 -23.13
C GLY A 108 44.45 -17.84 -22.63
N PHE A 109 44.58 -16.76 -23.40
CA PHE A 109 43.91 -15.47 -23.13
C PHE A 109 42.89 -15.11 -24.22
N ASP A 110 42.64 -16.00 -25.17
CA ASP A 110 41.70 -15.77 -26.28
C ASP A 110 40.40 -16.56 -26.06
N VAL A 111 39.29 -16.03 -26.57
CA VAL A 111 38.02 -16.74 -26.69
C VAL A 111 38.23 -18.01 -27.52
N ALA A 112 37.75 -19.14 -27.03
CA ALA A 112 37.89 -20.42 -27.71
C ALA A 112 37.35 -20.35 -29.16
N PRO A 113 38.07 -20.89 -30.16
CA PRO A 113 37.60 -20.91 -31.54
C PRO A 113 36.23 -21.60 -31.66
N GLN A 114 35.33 -21.03 -32.45
CA GLN A 114 34.00 -21.62 -32.65
C GLN A 114 34.09 -22.98 -33.36
N THR A 115 33.43 -23.98 -32.78
CA THR A 115 33.22 -25.32 -33.35
C THR A 115 31.71 -25.63 -33.40
N ALA A 116 31.31 -26.72 -34.06
CA ALA A 116 29.92 -27.16 -34.07
C ALA A 116 29.34 -27.34 -32.64
N ASN A 117 30.20 -27.72 -31.68
CA ASN A 117 29.82 -28.02 -30.29
C ASN A 117 30.05 -26.85 -29.31
N SER A 118 30.59 -25.72 -29.78
CA SER A 118 30.81 -24.56 -28.90
C SER A 118 29.48 -24.00 -28.38
N PRO A 119 29.47 -23.42 -27.16
CA PRO A 119 28.34 -22.65 -26.66
C PRO A 119 27.84 -21.61 -27.67
N GLU A 120 26.52 -21.49 -27.83
CA GLU A 120 25.93 -20.60 -28.85
C GLU A 120 26.29 -19.12 -28.60
N PHE A 121 26.48 -18.71 -27.35
CA PHE A 121 26.89 -17.35 -27.02
C PHE A 121 28.33 -17.06 -27.49
N ILE A 122 29.24 -18.04 -27.44
CA ILE A 122 30.61 -17.92 -27.98
C ILE A 122 30.56 -17.75 -29.50
N LYS A 123 29.67 -18.50 -30.18
CA LYS A 123 29.44 -18.32 -31.62
C LYS A 123 28.94 -16.91 -31.94
N ARG A 124 28.03 -16.35 -31.11
CA ARG A 124 27.55 -14.97 -31.26
C ARG A 124 28.65 -13.92 -31.05
N VAL A 125 29.54 -14.14 -30.08
CA VAL A 125 30.69 -13.26 -29.84
C VAL A 125 31.62 -13.23 -31.07
N TRP A 126 31.99 -14.39 -31.61
CA TRP A 126 32.76 -14.48 -32.84
C TRP A 126 32.05 -13.84 -34.04
N LYS A 127 30.75 -14.08 -34.19
CA LYS A 127 29.95 -13.46 -35.24
C LYS A 127 29.96 -11.94 -35.14
N ALA A 128 29.72 -11.38 -33.96
CA ALA A 128 29.72 -9.94 -33.75
C ALA A 128 31.09 -9.31 -34.07
N SER A 129 32.18 -9.99 -33.70
CA SER A 129 33.54 -9.56 -34.04
C SER A 129 33.79 -9.58 -35.55
N ASN A 130 33.33 -10.61 -36.25
CA ASN A 130 33.49 -10.72 -37.70
C ASN A 130 32.65 -9.67 -38.44
N ASP A 131 31.38 -9.48 -38.05
CA ASP A 131 30.50 -8.46 -38.62
C ASP A 131 31.10 -7.05 -38.45
N LEU A 132 31.75 -6.78 -37.31
CA LEU A 132 32.43 -5.51 -37.06
C LEU A 132 33.67 -5.33 -37.96
N ALA A 133 34.51 -6.35 -38.09
CA ALA A 133 35.67 -6.30 -38.98
C ALA A 133 35.26 -6.05 -40.44
N GLU A 134 34.21 -6.76 -40.91
CA GLU A 134 33.64 -6.56 -42.25
C GLU A 134 33.09 -5.14 -42.43
N ALA A 135 32.36 -4.61 -41.44
CA ALA A 135 31.81 -3.26 -41.49
C ALA A 135 32.89 -2.16 -41.51
N LEU A 136 34.05 -2.42 -40.89
CA LEU A 136 35.21 -1.52 -40.87
C LEU A 136 36.15 -1.70 -42.08
N GLY A 137 35.94 -2.75 -42.91
CA GLY A 137 36.84 -3.10 -44.01
C GLY A 137 38.18 -3.68 -43.56
N GLU A 138 38.24 -4.22 -42.35
CA GLU A 138 39.42 -4.82 -41.73
C GLU A 138 39.44 -6.35 -41.98
N PRO A 139 40.62 -7.01 -41.96
CA PRO A 139 40.69 -8.47 -42.06
C PRO A 139 40.00 -9.11 -40.85
N LEU A 140 39.37 -10.28 -41.09
CA LEU A 140 38.76 -11.06 -40.00
C LEU A 140 39.81 -11.41 -38.93
N PRO A 141 39.49 -11.23 -37.64
CA PRO A 141 40.44 -11.48 -36.56
C PRO A 141 40.78 -12.97 -36.45
N SER A 142 42.07 -13.30 -36.34
CA SER A 142 42.55 -14.67 -36.12
C SER A 142 42.39 -15.14 -34.67
N ASN A 143 42.29 -14.20 -33.74
CA ASN A 143 42.12 -14.42 -32.31
C ASN A 143 41.27 -13.28 -31.73
N LEU A 144 40.55 -13.57 -30.66
CA LEU A 144 39.70 -12.60 -29.97
C LEU A 144 40.04 -12.64 -28.49
N ASP A 145 40.50 -11.51 -27.94
CA ASP A 145 40.92 -11.41 -26.55
C ASP A 145 39.73 -11.68 -25.59
N ALA A 146 39.91 -12.61 -24.65
CA ALA A 146 38.87 -13.03 -23.72
C ALA A 146 38.49 -11.93 -22.71
N LYS A 147 39.31 -10.87 -22.57
CA LYS A 147 38.93 -9.69 -21.77
C LYS A 147 37.62 -9.07 -22.24
N PHE A 148 37.31 -9.12 -23.55
CA PHE A 148 36.10 -8.53 -24.10
C PHE A 148 34.81 -9.18 -23.59
N ILE A 149 34.89 -10.42 -23.08
CA ILE A 149 33.77 -11.13 -22.45
C ILE A 149 33.92 -11.23 -20.93
N GLY A 150 34.82 -10.42 -20.35
CA GLY A 150 35.01 -10.26 -18.91
C GLY A 150 36.23 -10.97 -18.32
N TYR A 151 36.86 -11.88 -19.05
CA TYR A 151 38.01 -12.62 -18.53
C TYR A 151 39.28 -11.76 -18.60
N ASP A 152 39.41 -10.89 -17.61
CA ASP A 152 40.48 -9.91 -17.53
C ASP A 152 41.19 -10.01 -16.17
N LEU A 153 42.43 -10.51 -16.20
CA LEU A 153 43.26 -10.65 -15.01
C LEU A 153 43.87 -9.32 -14.53
N GLY A 154 43.73 -8.25 -15.33
CA GLY A 154 44.21 -6.92 -14.99
C GLY A 154 43.28 -6.14 -14.05
N ILE A 155 42.02 -6.58 -13.89
CA ILE A 155 41.07 -5.91 -13.00
C ILE A 155 41.27 -6.37 -11.55
N PRO A 156 41.42 -5.42 -10.59
CA PRO A 156 41.53 -5.72 -9.17
C PRO A 156 40.36 -6.53 -8.60
N ASP A 157 40.62 -7.28 -7.53
CA ASP A 157 39.61 -8.09 -6.84
C ASP A 157 38.52 -7.23 -6.16
N ASP A 158 38.83 -6.00 -5.75
CA ASP A 158 37.90 -5.11 -5.07
C ASP A 158 36.95 -4.34 -6.02
N GLU A 159 37.05 -4.58 -7.34
CA GLU A 159 36.13 -4.01 -8.33
C GLU A 159 34.74 -4.65 -8.21
N LEU A 160 33.70 -3.81 -8.11
CA LEU A 160 32.32 -4.29 -7.98
C LEU A 160 31.80 -4.94 -9.26
N LEU A 161 31.05 -6.04 -9.12
CA LEU A 161 30.38 -6.68 -10.25
C LEU A 161 29.47 -5.71 -11.02
N SER A 162 28.78 -4.81 -10.32
CA SER A 162 27.93 -3.80 -10.96
C SER A 162 28.71 -2.86 -11.87
N TYR A 163 29.94 -2.48 -11.52
CA TYR A 163 30.77 -1.61 -12.37
C TYR A 163 31.22 -2.32 -13.64
N VAL A 164 31.51 -3.61 -13.56
CA VAL A 164 31.82 -4.40 -14.76
C VAL A 164 30.60 -4.49 -15.68
N PHE A 165 29.38 -4.67 -15.14
CA PHE A 165 28.16 -4.77 -15.95
C PHE A 165 27.65 -3.44 -16.52
N PHE A 166 27.81 -2.32 -15.81
CA PHE A 166 27.22 -1.02 -16.16
C PHE A 166 28.21 0.05 -16.61
N GLY A 167 29.52 -0.21 -16.47
CA GLY A 167 30.57 0.79 -16.65
C GLY A 167 30.72 1.64 -15.39
N GLY A 168 31.92 1.71 -14.85
CA GLY A 168 32.26 2.44 -13.62
C GLY A 168 33.61 1.99 -13.06
N GLY A 169 34.04 2.59 -11.94
CA GLY A 169 35.30 2.22 -11.29
C GLY A 169 36.53 2.34 -12.20
N THR A 170 37.36 1.29 -12.22
CA THR A 170 38.58 1.24 -13.07
C THR A 170 38.31 0.69 -14.48
N VAL A 171 37.07 0.35 -14.80
CA VAL A 171 36.66 -0.40 -15.99
C VAL A 171 36.29 0.54 -17.15
N ASP A 172 36.97 0.44 -18.30
CA ASP A 172 36.55 1.12 -19.52
C ASP A 172 35.37 0.37 -20.16
N PHE A 173 34.16 0.89 -20.00
CA PHE A 173 32.94 0.29 -20.53
C PHE A 173 32.96 0.10 -22.05
N ASN A 174 33.69 0.93 -22.80
CA ASN A 174 33.78 0.78 -24.25
C ASN A 174 34.61 -0.43 -24.68
N LEU A 175 35.32 -1.06 -23.72
CA LEU A 175 36.16 -2.22 -23.94
C LEU A 175 35.37 -3.53 -23.92
N TYR A 176 34.31 -3.65 -23.10
CA TYR A 176 33.60 -4.93 -22.89
C TYR A 176 32.39 -5.08 -23.81
N ASN A 177 32.18 -6.29 -24.33
CA ASN A 177 30.97 -6.70 -25.03
C ASN A 177 30.39 -7.92 -24.32
N ILE A 178 29.84 -7.69 -23.12
CA ILE A 178 29.33 -8.76 -22.25
C ILE A 178 28.24 -9.54 -23.01
N PRO A 179 28.45 -10.84 -23.27
CA PRO A 179 27.55 -11.60 -24.14
C PRO A 179 26.19 -11.82 -23.49
N LYS A 180 25.14 -11.72 -24.32
CA LYS A 180 23.80 -12.18 -23.97
C LYS A 180 23.73 -13.70 -23.97
N CYS A 181 22.97 -14.25 -23.04
CA CYS A 181 22.55 -15.66 -23.02
C CYS A 181 21.03 -15.76 -23.02
N PHE A 182 20.52 -16.88 -23.52
CA PHE A 182 19.10 -17.22 -23.48
C PHE A 182 18.85 -18.40 -22.56
N LYS A 183 17.67 -18.43 -21.93
CA LYS A 183 17.23 -19.51 -21.05
C LYS A 183 17.38 -20.88 -21.74
N GLY A 184 18.07 -21.81 -21.09
CA GLY A 184 18.32 -23.17 -21.58
C GLY A 184 19.43 -23.29 -22.62
N GLU A 185 20.12 -22.20 -22.94
CA GLU A 185 21.29 -22.23 -23.80
C GLU A 185 22.47 -22.93 -23.11
N LEU A 186 23.22 -23.76 -23.86
CA LEU A 186 24.47 -24.37 -23.39
C LEU A 186 25.50 -23.27 -23.15
N ILE A 187 26.06 -23.22 -21.94
CA ILE A 187 27.04 -22.21 -21.53
C ILE A 187 28.39 -22.79 -21.07
N GLY A 188 28.55 -24.12 -21.12
CA GLY A 188 29.80 -24.81 -20.84
C GLY A 188 29.55 -26.24 -20.35
N ASN A 189 30.61 -26.91 -19.90
CA ASN A 189 30.54 -28.20 -19.22
C ASN A 189 31.20 -28.12 -17.84
N PHE A 190 30.97 -29.14 -17.01
CA PHE A 190 31.67 -29.32 -15.76
C PHE A 190 31.96 -30.80 -15.49
N THR A 191 33.08 -31.03 -14.81
CA THR A 191 33.48 -32.34 -14.29
C THR A 191 33.38 -32.40 -12.76
N ASN A 192 32.91 -33.53 -12.23
CA ASN A 192 32.79 -33.87 -10.79
C ASN A 192 31.74 -33.05 -10.02
N LYS A 193 31.96 -31.74 -9.82
CA LYS A 193 31.06 -30.88 -9.06
C LYS A 193 30.95 -29.48 -9.67
N ILE A 194 29.82 -28.83 -9.45
CA ILE A 194 29.58 -27.42 -9.81
C ILE A 194 28.84 -26.74 -8.66
N GLY A 195 29.24 -25.51 -8.36
CA GLY A 195 28.60 -24.66 -7.36
C GLY A 195 27.63 -23.67 -7.98
N LEU A 196 26.59 -23.30 -7.23
CA LEU A 196 25.63 -22.27 -7.60
C LEU A 196 25.39 -21.34 -6.41
N ASP A 197 25.65 -20.04 -6.60
CA ASP A 197 25.11 -19.00 -5.72
C ASP A 197 23.92 -18.33 -6.40
N ILE A 198 22.86 -18.10 -5.61
CA ILE A 198 21.66 -17.36 -6.02
C ILE A 198 21.56 -16.13 -5.12
N ILE A 199 21.79 -14.95 -5.70
CA ILE A 199 21.89 -13.70 -4.96
C ILE A 199 20.62 -12.86 -5.17
N LEU A 200 20.01 -12.41 -4.08
CA LEU A 200 18.85 -11.53 -4.07
C LEU A 200 19.22 -10.09 -4.44
N ASP A 201 18.31 -9.43 -5.13
CA ASP A 201 18.44 -8.03 -5.51
C ASP A 201 17.85 -7.11 -4.45
N TYR A 202 18.74 -6.38 -3.78
CA TYR A 202 18.38 -5.29 -2.87
C TYR A 202 18.63 -3.90 -3.44
N GLY A 203 19.07 -3.82 -4.71
CA GLY A 203 19.33 -2.58 -5.42
C GLY A 203 20.73 -2.53 -6.02
N ASP A 204 20.89 -1.64 -7.00
CA ASP A 204 22.16 -1.34 -7.66
C ASP A 204 22.68 0.01 -7.14
N TYR A 205 23.37 -0.03 -5.99
CA TYR A 205 23.95 1.14 -5.34
C TYR A 205 25.21 0.81 -4.53
N GLU A 206 25.96 1.87 -4.23
CA GLU A 206 26.99 1.88 -3.19
C GLU A 206 26.54 2.68 -1.98
N LEU A 207 27.25 2.51 -0.86
CA LEU A 207 27.00 3.24 0.37
C LEU A 207 28.24 4.06 0.72
N ASP A 208 28.06 5.37 0.76
CA ASP A 208 29.09 6.33 1.17
C ASP A 208 29.18 6.41 2.71
N TYR A 209 30.35 6.64 3.30
CA TYR A 209 30.55 6.71 4.78
C TYR A 209 30.04 5.50 5.61
N GLU A 210 29.76 4.36 4.98
CA GLU A 210 29.32 3.14 5.67
C GLU A 210 30.35 2.02 5.53
N GLU A 211 30.65 1.35 6.65
CA GLU A 211 31.55 0.19 6.62
C GLU A 211 30.84 -1.01 6.00
N GLN A 212 31.23 -1.32 4.76
CA GLN A 212 30.78 -2.52 4.07
C GLN A 212 31.71 -3.70 4.41
N LEU A 213 31.22 -4.62 5.25
CA LEU A 213 31.98 -5.80 5.67
C LEU A 213 31.95 -6.94 4.62
N PHE A 214 31.07 -6.82 3.63
CA PHE A 214 30.98 -7.73 2.49
C PHE A 214 30.52 -6.94 1.26
N LYS A 215 31.11 -7.27 0.10
CA LYS A 215 30.81 -6.67 -1.20
C LYS A 215 30.65 -7.76 -2.25
N LEU A 216 29.81 -7.49 -3.25
CA LEU A 216 29.69 -8.33 -4.44
C LEU A 216 30.72 -7.86 -5.48
N ASP A 217 31.99 -8.15 -5.21
CA ASP A 217 33.15 -7.77 -6.02
C ASP A 217 33.75 -8.97 -6.79
N LEU A 218 34.79 -8.70 -7.59
CA LEU A 218 35.48 -9.73 -8.36
C LEU A 218 36.20 -10.73 -7.45
N GLY A 219 36.72 -10.31 -6.30
CA GLY A 219 37.36 -11.18 -5.31
C GLY A 219 36.40 -12.25 -4.80
N TYR A 220 35.16 -11.87 -4.51
CA TYR A 220 34.07 -12.81 -4.20
C TYR A 220 33.70 -13.68 -5.41
N ALA A 221 33.57 -13.09 -6.59
CA ALA A 221 33.12 -13.80 -7.80
C ALA A 221 34.13 -14.82 -8.32
N ARG A 222 35.43 -14.61 -8.08
CA ARG A 222 36.53 -15.49 -8.52
C ARG A 222 36.74 -16.71 -7.62
N LYS A 223 36.24 -16.72 -6.38
CA LYS A 223 36.42 -17.88 -5.48
C LYS A 223 35.80 -19.18 -6.02
N PRO A 224 36.37 -20.36 -5.74
CA PRO A 224 35.75 -21.63 -6.10
C PRO A 224 34.49 -21.94 -5.27
N GLU A 225 34.38 -21.38 -4.07
CA GLU A 225 33.20 -21.39 -3.20
C GLU A 225 33.17 -20.13 -2.35
N HIS A 226 32.00 -19.77 -1.82
CA HIS A 226 31.89 -18.69 -0.84
C HIS A 226 31.40 -19.20 0.52
N VAL A 227 32.19 -18.84 1.55
CA VAL A 227 31.91 -19.12 2.96
C VAL A 227 32.14 -17.82 3.73
N PHE A 228 31.10 -17.32 4.40
CA PHE A 228 31.25 -16.27 5.40
C PHE A 228 32.01 -16.84 6.59
N ASP A 229 33.16 -16.27 6.94
CA ASP A 229 33.93 -16.67 8.12
C ASP A 229 34.04 -15.51 9.11
N VAL A 230 33.25 -15.59 10.18
CA VAL A 230 33.15 -14.55 11.21
C VAL A 230 34.46 -14.39 11.98
N SER A 231 35.33 -15.41 12.01
CA SER A 231 36.63 -15.35 12.68
C SER A 231 37.61 -14.38 12.00
N THR A 232 37.37 -14.07 10.72
CA THR A 232 38.16 -13.08 9.96
C THR A 232 37.80 -11.63 10.35
N ILE A 233 36.67 -11.43 11.02
CA ILE A 233 36.16 -10.12 11.42
C ILE A 233 36.47 -9.85 12.89
N THR A 234 37.10 -8.71 13.17
CA THR A 234 37.45 -8.29 14.54
C THR A 234 36.36 -7.38 15.13
N GLY A 235 35.87 -7.73 16.32
CA GLY A 235 34.92 -6.93 17.11
C GLY A 235 33.48 -7.47 17.06
N ALA A 236 32.85 -7.63 18.23
CA ALA A 236 31.56 -8.32 18.36
C ALA A 236 30.43 -7.68 17.52
N ILE A 237 30.38 -6.35 17.44
CA ILE A 237 29.37 -5.67 16.63
C ILE A 237 29.60 -5.85 15.13
N LYS A 238 30.86 -5.80 14.66
CA LYS A 238 31.19 -6.06 13.25
C LYS A 238 30.87 -7.50 12.88
N GLN A 239 31.20 -8.45 13.76
CA GLN A 239 30.81 -9.85 13.58
C GLN A 239 29.29 -10.00 13.48
N LYS A 240 28.53 -9.32 14.35
CA LYS A 240 27.06 -9.31 14.30
C LYS A 240 26.52 -8.72 12.98
N ARG A 241 27.07 -7.61 12.50
CA ARG A 241 26.73 -7.01 11.20
C ARG A 241 27.09 -7.91 10.02
N TYR A 242 28.26 -8.57 10.07
CA TYR A 242 28.74 -9.45 9.02
C TYR A 242 27.80 -10.64 8.81
N ARG A 243 27.23 -11.16 9.91
CA ARG A 243 26.21 -12.23 9.84
C ARG A 243 24.93 -11.81 9.12
N GLU A 244 24.56 -10.54 9.11
CA GLU A 244 23.36 -10.09 8.41
C GLU A 244 23.47 -10.27 6.89
N TYR A 245 24.67 -10.33 6.31
CA TYR A 245 24.82 -10.45 4.85
C TYR A 245 24.32 -11.79 4.28
N ILE A 246 24.13 -12.83 5.10
CA ILE A 246 23.69 -14.14 4.60
C ILE A 246 22.29 -14.12 3.99
N HIS A 247 21.43 -13.18 4.40
CA HIS A 247 20.05 -13.08 3.87
C HIS A 247 20.02 -12.67 2.39
N GLN A 248 21.15 -12.22 1.84
CA GLN A 248 21.30 -11.90 0.41
C GLN A 248 21.37 -13.15 -0.47
N PHE A 249 21.46 -14.35 0.12
CA PHE A 249 21.65 -15.60 -0.59
C PHE A 249 20.50 -16.56 -0.38
N ILE A 250 20.14 -17.31 -1.42
CA ILE A 250 19.15 -18.40 -1.35
C ILE A 250 19.84 -19.72 -1.64
N ASP A 251 19.52 -20.75 -0.86
CA ASP A 251 19.90 -22.13 -1.17
C ASP A 251 19.31 -22.56 -2.53
N ALA A 252 20.13 -23.10 -3.42
CA ALA A 252 19.67 -23.61 -4.70
C ALA A 252 18.53 -24.63 -4.57
N ALA A 253 18.57 -25.52 -3.56
CA ALA A 253 17.48 -26.47 -3.30
C ALA A 253 16.15 -25.76 -3.02
N ALA A 254 16.19 -24.68 -2.22
CA ALA A 254 15.02 -23.87 -1.88
C ALA A 254 14.50 -23.09 -3.09
N PHE A 255 15.39 -22.54 -3.92
CA PHE A 255 15.01 -21.88 -5.17
C PHE A 255 14.29 -22.84 -6.13
N TRP A 256 14.81 -24.05 -6.34
CA TRP A 256 14.14 -25.03 -7.20
C TRP A 256 12.82 -25.52 -6.60
N GLY A 257 12.79 -25.81 -5.29
CA GLY A 257 11.55 -26.16 -4.58
C GLY A 257 10.50 -25.06 -4.67
N SER A 258 10.93 -23.80 -4.77
CA SER A 258 10.01 -22.67 -4.91
C SER A 258 9.20 -22.66 -6.22
N HIS A 259 9.57 -23.45 -7.24
CA HIS A 259 8.83 -23.48 -8.52
C HIS A 259 7.61 -24.41 -8.51
N ILE A 260 7.44 -25.25 -7.49
CA ILE A 260 6.36 -26.23 -7.41
C ILE A 260 4.98 -25.55 -7.48
N ASP A 261 4.08 -26.04 -8.32
CA ASP A 261 2.66 -25.62 -8.47
C ASP A 261 2.41 -24.16 -8.88
N CYS A 262 3.41 -23.27 -8.82
CA CYS A 262 3.32 -21.87 -9.25
C CYS A 262 4.24 -21.52 -10.42
N GLY A 263 5.30 -22.31 -10.65
CA GLY A 263 6.38 -22.02 -11.59
C GLY A 263 6.58 -23.09 -12.66
N LYS A 264 7.60 -22.88 -13.49
CA LYS A 264 7.98 -23.78 -14.59
C LYS A 264 9.49 -23.97 -14.62
N ILE A 265 9.93 -25.23 -14.71
CA ILE A 265 11.33 -25.59 -14.94
C ILE A 265 11.44 -26.38 -16.24
N SER A 266 12.12 -25.82 -17.23
CA SER A 266 12.51 -26.54 -18.45
C SER A 266 13.76 -27.38 -18.20
N LEU A 267 13.80 -28.58 -18.79
CA LEU A 267 14.91 -29.53 -18.66
C LEU A 267 15.55 -29.81 -20.02
N TYR A 268 16.85 -30.13 -20.00
CA TYR A 268 17.55 -30.57 -21.20
C TYR A 268 17.00 -31.91 -21.71
N ASN A 269 16.60 -31.96 -22.99
CA ASN A 269 16.04 -33.15 -23.65
C ASN A 269 14.85 -33.80 -22.91
N ALA A 270 14.10 -33.02 -22.14
CA ALA A 270 12.96 -33.50 -21.37
C ALA A 270 11.84 -32.45 -21.31
N ASN A 271 10.68 -32.89 -20.80
CA ASN A 271 9.52 -32.01 -20.67
C ASN A 271 9.73 -30.97 -19.57
N THR A 272 9.01 -29.85 -19.68
CA THR A 272 8.92 -28.86 -18.60
C THR A 272 8.16 -29.48 -17.43
N ILE A 273 8.70 -29.31 -16.23
CA ILE A 273 8.12 -29.81 -14.97
C ILE A 273 7.58 -28.65 -14.14
N THR A 274 6.51 -28.91 -13.38
CA THR A 274 5.80 -27.89 -12.59
C THR A 274 5.38 -28.35 -11.21
N ASN A 275 5.28 -29.65 -10.93
CA ASN A 275 4.73 -30.17 -9.68
C ASN A 275 5.80 -30.84 -8.80
N THR A 276 5.44 -31.17 -7.56
CA THR A 276 6.35 -31.81 -6.60
C THR A 276 6.84 -33.18 -7.06
N GLU A 277 5.96 -33.99 -7.66
CA GLU A 277 6.25 -35.36 -8.11
C GLU A 277 7.46 -35.44 -9.05
N TYR A 278 7.69 -34.40 -9.86
CA TYR A 278 8.85 -34.32 -10.73
C TYR A 278 9.96 -33.45 -10.17
N ILE A 279 9.66 -32.28 -9.60
CA ILE A 279 10.69 -31.32 -9.16
C ILE A 279 11.54 -31.89 -8.03
N TYR A 280 10.93 -32.55 -7.05
CA TYR A 280 11.68 -33.05 -5.91
C TYR A 280 12.64 -34.19 -6.29
N PRO A 281 12.19 -35.35 -6.80
CA PRO A 281 13.08 -36.49 -7.01
C PRO A 281 14.10 -36.27 -8.13
N VAL A 282 13.81 -35.41 -9.12
CA VAL A 282 14.70 -35.15 -10.25
C VAL A 282 15.74 -34.09 -9.91
N LEU A 283 15.38 -33.03 -9.17
CA LEU A 283 16.23 -31.85 -8.98
C LEU A 283 16.60 -31.60 -7.52
N VAL A 284 15.60 -31.40 -6.65
CA VAL A 284 15.82 -30.95 -5.26
C VAL A 284 16.53 -32.03 -4.44
N SER A 285 16.19 -33.30 -4.66
CA SER A 285 16.81 -34.47 -4.00
C SER A 285 18.32 -34.58 -4.23
N LYS A 286 18.85 -33.93 -5.28
CA LYS A 286 20.28 -33.95 -5.63
C LYS A 286 21.13 -33.06 -4.73
N TYR A 287 20.50 -32.26 -3.87
CA TYR A 287 21.16 -31.38 -2.91
C TYR A 287 21.15 -32.00 -1.51
N GLN A 288 22.20 -31.73 -0.75
CA GLN A 288 22.34 -32.12 0.67
C GLN A 288 21.31 -31.40 1.57
N THR A 289 20.64 -30.38 1.04
CA THR A 289 19.69 -29.50 1.72
C THR A 289 18.24 -29.69 1.24
N ALA A 290 17.96 -30.79 0.53
CA ALA A 290 16.66 -31.09 -0.09
C ALA A 290 15.44 -30.99 0.84
N ASN A 291 15.64 -31.25 2.14
CA ASN A 291 14.58 -31.26 3.16
C ASN A 291 14.82 -30.20 4.25
N ARG A 292 14.98 -28.94 3.83
CA ARG A 292 15.20 -27.80 4.73
C ARG A 292 14.26 -26.64 4.43
N LEU A 293 13.61 -26.12 5.44
CA LEU A 293 12.93 -24.82 5.36
C LEU A 293 13.78 -23.75 6.01
N TYR A 294 13.87 -22.60 5.35
CA TYR A 294 14.61 -21.44 5.82
C TYR A 294 13.62 -20.34 6.21
N LEU A 295 13.79 -19.73 7.38
CA LEU A 295 12.95 -18.62 7.85
C LEU A 295 13.83 -17.40 8.19
N TYR A 296 13.69 -16.36 7.38
CA TYR A 296 14.25 -15.04 7.64
C TYR A 296 13.13 -14.08 8.07
N ILE A 297 13.30 -13.39 9.18
CA ILE A 297 12.37 -12.39 9.70
C ILE A 297 13.13 -11.07 9.73
N GLN A 298 12.76 -10.18 8.82
CA GLN A 298 13.29 -8.84 8.75
C GLN A 298 12.42 -7.90 9.58
N ALA A 299 13.04 -7.15 10.48
CA ALA A 299 12.41 -6.17 11.36
C ALA A 299 12.89 -4.74 11.03
N GLU A 300 13.07 -3.90 12.05
CA GLU A 300 13.35 -2.48 11.89
C GLU A 300 14.66 -2.21 11.16
N ARG A 301 14.70 -1.11 10.39
CA ARG A 301 15.90 -0.62 9.69
C ARG A 301 16.55 -1.66 8.75
N GLY A 302 15.76 -2.65 8.30
CA GLY A 302 16.22 -3.72 7.41
C GLY A 302 17.24 -4.65 8.05
N ARG A 303 17.15 -4.85 9.38
CA ARG A 303 17.90 -5.86 10.15
C ARG A 303 17.01 -7.05 10.48
N SER A 304 17.63 -8.14 10.90
CA SER A 304 16.94 -9.34 11.41
C SER A 304 16.18 -9.08 12.72
N LEU A 305 15.18 -9.90 13.02
CA LEU A 305 14.35 -9.78 14.23
C LEU A 305 15.20 -9.71 15.50
N ASN A 306 14.92 -8.73 16.35
CA ASN A 306 15.63 -8.46 17.59
C ASN A 306 17.14 -8.18 17.46
N PHE A 307 17.60 -7.71 16.29
CA PHE A 307 18.99 -7.27 16.12
C PHE A 307 19.39 -6.21 17.16
N TYR A 308 18.50 -5.27 17.51
CA TYR A 308 18.81 -4.21 18.50
C TYR A 308 18.45 -4.58 19.95
N GLY A 309 17.94 -5.78 20.22
CA GLY A 309 17.51 -6.18 21.57
C GLY A 309 16.25 -5.45 22.07
N THR A 310 15.46 -4.87 21.16
CA THR A 310 14.26 -4.07 21.45
C THR A 310 13.03 -4.91 21.81
N TYR A 311 13.00 -6.18 21.44
CA TYR A 311 11.86 -7.05 21.69
C TYR A 311 11.98 -7.77 23.04
N PRO A 312 10.93 -7.78 23.89
CA PRO A 312 10.96 -8.44 25.20
C PRO A 312 11.31 -9.93 25.12
N THR A 313 10.91 -10.58 24.04
CA THR A 313 11.28 -11.96 23.70
C THR A 313 11.65 -12.03 22.22
N ASN A 314 12.73 -12.73 21.90
CA ASN A 314 13.08 -13.07 20.52
C ASN A 314 12.70 -14.51 20.17
N ASN A 315 11.80 -15.14 20.93
CA ASN A 315 11.51 -16.54 20.71
C ASN A 315 10.48 -16.72 19.59
N VAL A 316 10.82 -17.59 18.65
CA VAL A 316 10.03 -17.94 17.49
C VAL A 316 9.69 -19.43 17.56
N HIS A 317 8.43 -19.74 17.34
CA HIS A 317 7.97 -21.07 17.02
C HIS A 317 8.00 -21.22 15.51
N PHE A 318 8.69 -22.24 15.01
CA PHE A 318 8.77 -22.55 13.58
C PHE A 318 8.68 -24.06 13.41
N GLU A 319 7.46 -24.54 13.22
CA GLU A 319 7.14 -25.97 13.24
C GLU A 319 6.36 -26.40 12.00
N LEU A 320 6.55 -27.67 11.65
CA LEU A 320 5.77 -28.37 10.64
C LEU A 320 4.68 -29.14 11.38
N GLU A 321 3.42 -28.91 11.03
CA GLU A 321 2.31 -29.62 11.64
C GLU A 321 1.84 -30.74 10.70
N ASP A 322 1.67 -31.94 11.27
CA ASP A 322 0.77 -32.94 10.71
C ASP A 322 -0.67 -32.55 11.08
N SER A 323 -1.68 -33.24 10.57
CA SER A 323 -3.10 -32.95 10.88
C SER A 323 -3.50 -33.18 12.35
N SER A 324 -2.56 -33.23 13.31
CA SER A 324 -2.84 -33.38 14.74
C SER A 324 -3.33 -32.07 15.37
N PRO A 325 -4.43 -32.10 16.16
CA PRO A 325 -5.08 -30.90 16.69
C PRO A 325 -4.39 -30.24 17.91
N ASN A 326 -3.10 -30.51 18.19
CA ASN A 326 -2.38 -29.87 19.31
C ASN A 326 -0.88 -29.72 19.04
N PRO A 327 -0.40 -28.54 18.59
CA PRO A 327 1.02 -28.29 18.42
C PRO A 327 1.75 -28.15 19.75
N SER A 328 2.97 -28.72 19.82
CA SER A 328 3.90 -28.43 20.92
C SER A 328 4.28 -26.95 20.90
N SER A 329 4.11 -26.24 22.02
CA SER A 329 4.44 -24.82 22.20
C SER A 329 5.95 -24.57 22.39
N ASN A 330 6.79 -25.19 21.56
CA ASN A 330 8.23 -25.01 21.61
C ASN A 330 8.61 -23.70 20.90
N TYR A 331 9.04 -22.72 21.70
CA TYR A 331 9.58 -21.44 21.24
C TYR A 331 11.10 -21.45 21.41
N LEU A 332 11.83 -21.07 20.37
CA LEU A 332 13.30 -21.01 20.37
C LEU A 332 13.78 -19.60 20.10
N PRO A 333 14.90 -19.14 20.70
CA PRO A 333 15.48 -17.84 20.36
C PRO A 333 15.72 -17.69 18.86
N TYR A 334 15.45 -16.51 18.32
CA TYR A 334 15.72 -16.14 16.92
C TYR A 334 17.23 -15.98 16.68
N SER A 335 17.95 -17.09 16.76
CA SER A 335 19.39 -17.19 16.55
C SER A 335 19.73 -18.66 16.41
N PHE A 336 19.62 -19.20 15.19
CA PHE A 336 20.02 -20.58 14.92
C PHE A 336 21.53 -20.60 14.69
N GLU A 337 22.28 -21.26 15.58
CA GLU A 337 23.74 -21.33 15.49
C GLU A 337 24.39 -19.93 15.34
N SER A 338 23.81 -18.91 15.99
CA SER A 338 24.18 -17.48 15.91
C SER A 338 23.86 -16.77 14.59
N TRP A 339 23.21 -17.40 13.63
CA TRP A 339 22.84 -16.80 12.34
C TRP A 339 21.40 -16.26 12.32
N PRO A 340 21.13 -15.19 11.55
CA PRO A 340 19.80 -14.57 11.43
C PRO A 340 18.86 -15.32 10.47
N ILE A 341 19.00 -16.64 10.31
CA ILE A 341 18.10 -17.49 9.52
C ILE A 341 17.84 -18.76 10.31
N LEU A 342 16.57 -19.05 10.61
CA LEU A 342 16.20 -20.32 11.22
C LEU A 342 16.10 -21.41 10.15
N ILE A 343 16.65 -22.60 10.45
CA ILE A 343 16.63 -23.74 9.54
C ILE A 343 15.86 -24.88 10.20
N LYS A 344 14.74 -25.29 9.58
CA LYS A 344 13.99 -26.47 9.99
C LYS A 344 14.32 -27.62 9.06
N LYS A 345 14.97 -28.67 9.59
CA LYS A 345 15.19 -29.93 8.89
C LYS A 345 13.96 -30.82 9.05
N PHE A 346 13.58 -31.53 8.00
CA PHE A 346 12.49 -32.51 8.05
C PHE A 346 12.85 -33.79 7.30
N THR A 347 12.08 -34.85 7.52
CA THR A 347 12.21 -36.11 6.80
C THR A 347 11.05 -36.22 5.82
N GLN A 348 11.33 -36.63 4.59
CA GLN A 348 10.30 -36.96 3.63
C GLN A 348 9.79 -38.38 3.93
N ASP A 349 8.68 -38.50 4.65
CA ASP A 349 7.97 -39.78 4.82
C ASP A 349 6.80 -39.85 3.82
N VAL A 350 6.66 -40.97 3.14
CA VAL A 350 5.57 -41.24 2.19
C VAL A 350 4.19 -41.31 2.87
N ASN A 351 4.14 -41.45 4.20
CA ASN A 351 2.90 -41.65 4.94
C ASN A 351 2.43 -40.43 5.75
N THR A 352 3.15 -39.31 5.73
CA THR A 352 2.81 -38.11 6.52
C THR A 352 2.79 -36.88 5.63
N ALA A 353 1.59 -36.44 5.26
CA ALA A 353 1.42 -35.19 4.52
C ALA A 353 1.65 -34.01 5.47
N ILE A 354 2.78 -33.30 5.29
CA ILE A 354 3.01 -32.01 5.94
C ILE A 354 2.20 -30.97 5.17
N ASN A 355 1.03 -30.60 5.68
CA ASN A 355 0.11 -29.69 5.00
C ASN A 355 0.07 -28.29 5.64
N LYS A 356 0.75 -28.09 6.77
CA LYS A 356 0.77 -26.83 7.52
C LYS A 356 2.17 -26.48 8.04
N ILE A 357 2.53 -25.21 7.91
CA ILE A 357 3.72 -24.60 8.52
C ILE A 357 3.24 -23.53 9.49
N ASP A 358 3.64 -23.63 10.74
CA ASP A 358 3.30 -22.67 11.78
C ASP A 358 4.50 -21.83 12.18
N VAL A 359 4.37 -20.51 12.00
CA VAL A 359 5.31 -19.51 12.47
C VAL A 359 4.62 -18.66 13.54
N LYS A 360 5.03 -18.76 14.79
CA LYS A 360 4.47 -17.95 15.89
C LYS A 360 5.56 -17.13 16.54
N LEU A 361 5.32 -15.84 16.74
CA LEU A 361 6.18 -14.95 17.48
C LEU A 361 5.60 -14.78 18.88
N ALA A 362 6.37 -15.16 19.90
CA ALA A 362 6.02 -14.82 21.27
C ALA A 362 6.13 -13.30 21.43
N TYR A 363 5.10 -12.70 21.99
CA TYR A 363 5.05 -11.26 22.17
C TYR A 363 4.30 -10.92 23.46
N THR A 364 4.87 -10.02 24.26
CA THR A 364 4.25 -9.57 25.51
C THR A 364 3.72 -8.16 25.29
N PRO A 365 2.40 -7.96 25.14
CA PRO A 365 1.84 -6.64 24.95
C PRO A 365 2.04 -5.77 26.20
N ASP A 366 2.37 -4.48 26.01
CA ASP A 366 2.24 -3.47 27.07
C ASP A 366 0.78 -3.43 27.56
N PRO A 367 0.53 -3.72 28.85
CA PRO A 367 -0.82 -3.69 29.42
C PRO A 367 -1.49 -2.30 29.40
N ASN A 368 -0.74 -1.24 29.11
CA ASN A 368 -1.25 0.13 29.00
C ASN A 368 -1.77 0.46 27.60
N VAL A 369 -1.40 -0.29 26.56
CA VAL A 369 -1.79 -0.02 25.16
C VAL A 369 -3.03 -0.82 24.78
N THR A 370 -4.04 -0.15 24.21
CA THR A 370 -5.31 -0.80 23.83
C THR A 370 -5.15 -1.67 22.59
N GLN A 371 -6.11 -2.55 22.29
CA GLN A 371 -6.05 -3.36 21.05
C GLN A 371 -6.09 -2.49 19.79
N LEU A 372 -6.80 -1.36 19.83
CA LEU A 372 -6.83 -0.42 18.70
C LEU A 372 -5.48 0.22 18.41
N ASP A 373 -4.64 0.34 19.44
CA ASP A 373 -3.36 1.03 19.38
C ASP A 373 -2.19 0.05 19.18
N ARG A 374 -2.49 -1.26 19.14
CA ARG A 374 -1.52 -2.32 18.81
C ARG A 374 -1.52 -2.58 17.32
N HIS A 375 -0.39 -2.27 16.69
CA HIS A 375 -0.23 -2.37 15.25
C HIS A 375 0.85 -3.38 14.89
N GLN A 376 0.43 -4.44 14.20
CA GLN A 376 1.31 -5.47 13.68
C GLN A 376 1.21 -5.50 12.17
N ILE A 377 2.36 -5.32 11.52
CA ILE A 377 2.50 -5.38 10.08
C ILE A 377 3.29 -6.63 9.77
N THR A 378 2.67 -7.50 8.99
CA THR A 378 3.32 -8.67 8.45
C THR A 378 3.15 -8.72 6.95
N HIS A 379 4.26 -8.93 6.28
CA HIS A 379 4.29 -9.22 4.86
C HIS A 379 5.17 -10.44 4.65
N VAL A 380 4.56 -11.48 4.09
CA VAL A 380 5.20 -12.78 3.91
C VAL A 380 5.52 -12.99 2.44
N LEU A 381 6.75 -13.37 2.17
CA LEU A 381 7.19 -13.90 0.89
C LEU A 381 7.48 -15.39 1.06
N MET A 382 6.64 -16.20 0.44
CA MET A 382 6.78 -17.64 0.36
C MET A 382 6.13 -18.12 -0.93
N SER A 383 6.73 -19.10 -1.59
CA SER A 383 6.16 -19.72 -2.78
C SER A 383 5.29 -20.93 -2.42
N ASN A 384 4.27 -21.25 -3.23
CA ASN A 384 3.55 -22.54 -3.25
C ASN A 384 2.71 -22.87 -2.01
N TRP A 385 2.72 -21.95 -1.04
CA TRP A 385 2.00 -22.05 0.20
C TRP A 385 1.16 -20.79 0.31
N TYR A 386 -0.13 -20.96 0.58
CA TYR A 386 -1.00 -19.83 0.83
C TYR A 386 -1.10 -19.62 2.33
N GLN A 387 -1.12 -18.35 2.71
CA GLN A 387 -1.52 -17.97 4.05
C GLN A 387 -2.96 -18.46 4.27
N LYS A 388 -3.17 -19.38 5.23
CA LYS A 388 -4.53 -19.62 5.74
C LYS A 388 -5.02 -18.29 6.27
N ASP A 389 -6.29 -17.95 6.02
CA ASP A 389 -6.91 -16.68 6.43
C ASP A 389 -6.32 -16.20 7.75
N LYS A 390 -6.03 -14.90 7.87
CA LYS A 390 -5.70 -14.30 9.17
C LYS A 390 -6.82 -14.76 10.10
N GLU A 391 -6.55 -15.75 10.95
CA GLU A 391 -7.19 -15.80 12.23
C GLU A 391 -6.80 -14.43 12.79
N ASN A 392 -7.74 -13.48 12.71
CA ASN A 392 -7.67 -12.32 13.58
C ASN A 392 -7.30 -12.93 14.91
N PRO A 393 -6.17 -12.53 15.53
CA PRO A 393 -5.81 -13.06 16.83
C PRO A 393 -7.11 -13.00 17.62
N GLU A 394 -7.63 -14.18 17.98
CA GLU A 394 -9.03 -14.29 18.36
C GLU A 394 -9.34 -13.15 19.31
N GLU A 395 -10.56 -12.61 19.26
CA GLU A 395 -11.07 -11.64 20.24
C GLU A 395 -11.00 -12.17 21.70
N SER A 396 -10.31 -13.29 21.96
CA SER A 396 -9.83 -13.69 23.28
C SER A 396 -8.69 -12.75 23.73
N PHE A 397 -9.05 -11.91 24.69
CA PHE A 397 -8.24 -10.97 25.48
C PHE A 397 -6.98 -11.59 26.18
N VAL A 398 -6.54 -12.79 25.80
CA VAL A 398 -5.61 -13.64 26.58
C VAL A 398 -4.40 -14.12 25.76
N SER A 399 -4.42 -14.11 24.42
CA SER A 399 -3.30 -14.68 23.65
C SER A 399 -2.09 -13.72 23.56
N ARG A 400 -0.94 -14.16 24.09
CA ARG A 400 0.37 -13.44 24.09
C ARG A 400 1.22 -13.81 22.87
N THR A 401 0.57 -14.00 21.72
CA THR A 401 1.21 -14.67 20.60
C THR A 401 0.74 -14.09 19.28
N PHE A 402 1.67 -13.57 18.49
CA PHE A 402 1.42 -13.40 17.06
C PHE A 402 1.55 -14.78 16.39
N SER A 403 0.53 -15.22 15.67
CA SER A 403 0.54 -16.53 15.01
C SER A 403 0.27 -16.36 13.52
N GLN A 404 1.13 -16.97 12.71
CA GLN A 404 0.99 -17.06 11.27
C GLN A 404 1.06 -18.51 10.84
N SER A 405 -0.03 -19.01 10.25
CA SER A 405 -0.10 -20.35 9.68
C SER A 405 -0.12 -20.30 8.16
N PHE A 406 0.62 -21.20 7.52
CA PHE A 406 0.64 -21.39 6.08
C PHE A 406 0.16 -22.80 5.75
N ILE A 407 -0.67 -22.92 4.71
CA ILE A 407 -1.20 -24.20 4.24
C ILE A 407 -0.80 -24.39 2.77
N SER A 408 -0.52 -25.65 2.41
CA SER A 408 -0.23 -26.04 1.03
C SER A 408 -1.40 -25.70 0.10
N SER A 409 -1.10 -25.34 -1.15
CA SER A 409 -2.09 -25.04 -2.18
C SER A 409 -3.00 -26.22 -2.55
N ASP A 410 -2.58 -27.45 -2.26
CA ASP A 410 -3.31 -28.66 -2.63
C ASP A 410 -3.66 -29.47 -1.37
N ILE A 411 -4.92 -29.38 -0.95
CA ILE A 411 -5.49 -30.20 0.15
C ILE A 411 -5.97 -31.56 -0.40
N SER A 412 -5.90 -31.77 -1.72
CA SER A 412 -6.65 -32.84 -2.40
C SER A 412 -5.88 -34.12 -2.72
N SER A 413 -4.56 -34.17 -2.54
CA SER A 413 -3.77 -35.38 -2.85
C SER A 413 -3.01 -35.90 -1.64
N THR A 414 -2.99 -37.23 -1.53
CA THR A 414 -2.23 -38.04 -0.57
C THR A 414 -0.71 -37.98 -0.83
N GLU A 415 -0.18 -36.88 -1.36
CA GLU A 415 1.15 -36.82 -1.97
C GLU A 415 2.06 -35.72 -1.37
N GLN A 416 3.36 -36.02 -1.37
CA GLN A 416 4.45 -35.33 -0.70
C GLN A 416 4.38 -33.80 -0.84
N SER A 417 4.12 -33.07 0.26
CA SER A 417 3.82 -31.64 0.19
C SER A 417 4.94 -30.72 0.73
N SER A 418 5.98 -31.24 1.40
CA SER A 418 7.10 -30.43 1.91
C SER A 418 8.38 -30.65 1.10
N VAL A 419 8.92 -29.57 0.55
CA VAL A 419 10.21 -29.50 -0.14
C VAL A 419 11.03 -28.34 0.43
N SER A 420 12.33 -28.30 0.10
CA SER A 420 13.17 -27.16 0.46
C SER A 420 12.56 -25.84 -0.03
N ASN A 421 12.48 -24.84 0.85
CA ASN A 421 11.89 -23.53 0.54
C ASN A 421 12.39 -22.43 1.50
N MET A 422 12.28 -21.16 1.10
CA MET A 422 12.63 -19.99 1.90
C MET A 422 11.38 -19.15 2.19
N ILE A 423 11.21 -18.81 3.46
CA ILE A 423 10.17 -17.95 3.99
C ILE A 423 10.83 -16.65 4.44
N VAL A 424 10.40 -15.53 3.87
CA VAL A 424 10.81 -14.20 4.33
C VAL A 424 9.61 -13.48 4.90
N ILE A 425 9.69 -13.09 6.17
CA ILE A 425 8.66 -12.29 6.84
C ILE A 425 9.24 -10.91 7.09
N THR A 426 8.63 -9.89 6.50
CA THR A 426 8.81 -8.51 6.97
C THR A 426 7.84 -8.29 8.12
N TYR A 427 8.39 -8.08 9.31
CA TYR A 427 7.64 -7.93 10.55
C TYR A 427 7.90 -6.55 11.15
N PHE A 428 6.84 -5.93 11.63
CA PHE A 428 6.94 -4.71 12.41
C PHE A 428 5.81 -4.70 13.43
N SER A 429 6.15 -4.46 14.69
CA SER A 429 5.17 -4.34 15.76
C SER A 429 5.44 -3.05 16.51
N ILE A 430 4.44 -2.18 16.52
CA ILE A 430 4.38 -1.02 17.41
C ILE A 430 3.17 -1.22 18.30
N GLU A 431 3.43 -1.31 19.60
CA GLU A 431 2.50 -0.80 20.59
C GLU A 431 2.61 0.70 20.49
N ASP A 432 1.54 1.47 20.24
CA ASP A 432 1.65 2.94 20.12
C ASP A 432 2.40 3.52 21.32
N ASN A 433 3.71 3.66 21.18
CA ASN A 433 4.46 4.66 21.86
C ASN A 433 4.22 5.91 21.00
N PRO A 434 3.39 6.87 21.46
CA PRO A 434 3.12 8.11 20.74
C PRO A 434 4.40 8.92 20.42
N GLU A 435 5.55 8.52 20.98
CA GLU A 435 6.86 9.09 20.71
C GLU A 435 7.50 8.69 19.38
N ILE A 436 7.08 7.61 18.69
CA ILE A 436 7.70 7.21 17.41
C ILE A 436 6.89 7.74 16.23
N PRO A 437 7.33 8.80 15.53
CA PRO A 437 6.57 9.37 14.44
C PRO A 437 6.68 8.52 13.18
N TYR A 438 5.65 8.51 12.32
CA TYR A 438 5.65 7.74 11.06
C TYR A 438 6.80 8.10 10.09
N TYR A 439 7.38 9.29 10.25
CA TYR A 439 8.46 9.79 9.42
C TYR A 439 9.86 9.33 9.88
N ASP A 440 9.96 8.71 11.05
CA ASP A 440 11.18 8.04 11.50
C ASP A 440 11.36 6.76 10.67
N ASP A 441 12.56 6.55 10.11
CA ASP A 441 12.87 5.47 9.17
C ASP A 441 11.94 5.42 7.93
N LEU A 442 11.21 6.48 7.59
CA LEU A 442 10.32 6.52 6.42
C LEU A 442 11.09 6.46 5.10
N PHE A 443 12.16 7.24 5.00
CA PHE A 443 13.04 7.28 3.84
C PHE A 443 14.08 6.16 3.96
N GLY A 444 14.57 5.65 2.83
CA GLY A 444 15.59 4.60 2.78
C GLY A 444 16.93 5.07 3.33
N LEU A 445 18.01 4.39 2.95
CA LEU A 445 19.35 4.85 3.29
C LEU A 445 19.63 6.22 2.65
N VAL A 446 20.29 7.10 3.39
CA VAL A 446 20.59 8.49 2.96
C VAL A 446 21.84 8.54 2.09
N ASN A 447 22.83 7.73 2.44
CA ASN A 447 24.19 7.69 1.88
C ASN A 447 24.30 6.82 0.62
N ILE A 448 23.22 6.71 -0.16
CA ILE A 448 23.21 5.88 -1.36
C ILE A 448 23.87 6.63 -2.52
N GLU A 449 24.77 5.95 -3.24
CA GLU A 449 25.38 6.43 -4.48
C GLU A 449 25.05 5.51 -5.66
N SER A 450 24.99 6.08 -6.87
CA SER A 450 24.67 5.33 -8.08
C SER A 450 25.89 4.60 -8.63
N VAL A 451 25.71 3.31 -8.95
CA VAL A 451 26.74 2.50 -9.65
C VAL A 451 26.69 2.63 -11.18
N LEU A 452 25.75 3.43 -11.72
CA LEU A 452 25.61 3.65 -13.15
C LEU A 452 26.60 4.72 -13.64
N ALA A 453 27.42 4.40 -14.64
CA ALA A 453 28.25 5.40 -15.32
C ALA A 453 27.41 6.51 -15.93
N LEU A 454 27.68 7.75 -15.52
CA LEU A 454 27.11 8.94 -16.14
C LEU A 454 27.91 9.31 -17.40
N PRO A 455 27.26 9.69 -18.51
CA PRO A 455 27.95 10.23 -19.67
C PRO A 455 28.77 11.48 -19.30
N GLN A 456 29.98 11.61 -19.84
CA GLN A 456 30.78 12.83 -19.64
C GLN A 456 30.05 14.06 -20.20
N ASN A 457 30.11 15.19 -19.48
CA ASN A 457 29.43 16.47 -19.80
C ASN A 457 27.89 16.44 -19.76
N THR A 458 27.31 16.07 -18.62
CA THR A 458 25.85 16.13 -18.42
C THR A 458 25.33 17.57 -18.39
N SER A 459 24.54 17.95 -19.41
CA SER A 459 23.72 19.17 -19.38
C SER A 459 22.63 19.09 -18.30
N ASP A 460 21.90 20.19 -18.06
CA ASP A 460 20.73 20.29 -17.15
C ASP A 460 19.52 19.39 -17.53
N LYS A 461 19.68 18.52 -18.53
CA LYS A 461 18.63 17.65 -19.10
C LYS A 461 18.71 16.22 -18.60
N PHE A 462 19.72 15.88 -17.81
CA PHE A 462 19.97 14.53 -17.37
C PHE A 462 19.63 14.36 -15.90
N GLY A 463 19.13 13.18 -15.57
CA GLY A 463 18.93 12.73 -14.20
C GLY A 463 19.06 11.21 -14.14
N TYR A 464 19.35 10.70 -12.97
CA TYR A 464 19.41 9.27 -12.69
C TYR A 464 18.75 8.99 -11.36
N TRP A 465 18.34 7.75 -11.18
CA TRP A 465 17.88 7.30 -9.89
C TRP A 465 18.35 5.89 -9.61
N THR A 466 18.49 5.62 -8.33
CA THR A 466 18.88 4.31 -7.82
C THR A 466 17.83 3.79 -6.86
N GLY A 467 17.59 2.49 -6.91
CA GLY A 467 16.62 1.81 -6.07
C GLY A 467 17.24 1.19 -4.82
N TYR A 468 16.71 1.54 -3.66
CA TYR A 468 16.81 0.77 -2.42
C TYR A 468 15.58 -0.12 -2.29
N ILE A 469 15.68 -1.35 -2.77
CA ILE A 469 14.53 -2.28 -2.90
C ILE A 469 14.45 -3.30 -1.76
N GLN A 470 15.18 -3.06 -0.66
CA GLN A 470 14.95 -3.76 0.59
C GLN A 470 13.64 -3.28 1.21
N LYS A 471 12.58 -4.10 1.09
CA LYS A 471 11.22 -3.84 1.59
C LYS A 471 11.25 -3.48 3.07
N ARG A 472 10.49 -2.47 3.49
CA ARG A 472 10.33 -2.11 4.90
C ARG A 472 8.86 -1.91 5.25
N ALA A 473 8.48 -2.33 6.45
CA ALA A 473 7.14 -2.11 6.97
C ALA A 473 7.08 -0.77 7.69
N LEU A 474 5.99 -0.03 7.47
CA LEU A 474 5.72 1.25 8.11
C LEU A 474 4.29 1.32 8.62
N ASN A 475 4.15 1.83 9.85
CA ASN A 475 2.87 2.25 10.38
C ASN A 475 2.58 3.68 9.91
N LEU A 476 1.43 3.84 9.27
CA LEU A 476 0.94 5.05 8.62
C LEU A 476 -0.43 5.49 9.15
N ASN A 477 -0.90 4.97 10.28
CA ASN A 477 -2.26 5.18 10.82
C ASN A 477 -2.72 6.65 10.84
N THR A 478 -1.81 7.58 11.11
CA THR A 478 -2.11 9.01 11.24
C THR A 478 -1.94 9.78 9.93
N ILE A 479 -1.42 9.14 8.88
CA ILE A 479 -1.04 9.81 7.64
C ILE A 479 -1.74 9.26 6.40
N ASN A 480 -1.96 7.93 6.33
CA ASN A 480 -2.34 7.22 5.13
C ASN A 480 -3.53 6.29 5.37
N ARG A 481 -4.42 6.16 4.38
CA ARG A 481 -5.61 5.30 4.45
C ARG A 481 -5.29 3.82 4.65
N PHE A 482 -4.10 3.37 4.24
CA PHE A 482 -3.71 1.96 4.32
C PHE A 482 -3.45 1.51 5.75
N LYS A 483 -3.28 2.44 6.69
CA LYS A 483 -2.85 2.24 8.10
C LYS A 483 -1.46 1.61 8.24
N ASN A 484 -1.14 0.62 7.42
CA ASN A 484 0.12 -0.08 7.32
C ASN A 484 0.53 -0.19 5.86
N SER A 485 1.83 -0.14 5.56
CA SER A 485 2.31 -0.34 4.20
C SER A 485 3.69 -0.97 4.18
N ILE A 486 3.95 -1.74 3.13
CA ILE A 486 5.30 -2.14 2.77
C ILE A 486 5.81 -1.15 1.73
N ILE A 487 6.97 -0.57 1.98
CA ILE A 487 7.58 0.42 1.11
C ILE A 487 8.93 -0.03 0.58
N ASN A 488 9.30 0.51 -0.57
CA ASN A 488 10.69 0.59 -1.04
C ASN A 488 11.06 2.07 -1.26
N THR A 489 12.36 2.36 -1.37
CA THR A 489 12.82 3.73 -1.61
C THR A 489 13.60 3.81 -2.91
N LYS A 490 13.45 4.90 -3.66
CA LYS A 490 14.39 5.29 -4.71
C LYS A 490 14.92 6.70 -4.46
N VAL A 491 16.16 6.93 -4.84
CA VAL A 491 16.81 8.24 -4.71
C VAL A 491 17.05 8.77 -6.11
N VAL A 492 16.52 9.95 -6.39
CA VAL A 492 16.64 10.66 -7.66
C VAL A 492 17.69 11.76 -7.52
N PHE A 493 18.61 11.79 -8.46
CA PHE A 493 19.67 12.76 -8.58
C PHE A 493 19.45 13.56 -9.85
N ASP A 494 19.20 14.86 -9.70
CA ASP A 494 18.94 15.76 -10.82
C ASP A 494 19.47 17.18 -10.57
N LYS A 495 19.21 18.06 -11.54
CA LYS A 495 19.55 19.48 -11.47
C LYS A 495 18.27 20.32 -11.51
N GLY A 496 18.08 21.14 -10.50
CA GLY A 496 17.00 22.11 -10.40
C GLY A 496 17.44 23.50 -10.81
N LYS A 497 16.48 24.37 -11.15
CA LYS A 497 16.71 25.74 -11.60
C LYS A 497 15.82 26.71 -10.83
N ASN A 498 16.36 27.83 -10.39
CA ASN A 498 15.55 28.90 -9.75
C ASN A 498 15.16 30.00 -10.76
N ASN A 499 14.39 30.99 -10.30
CA ASN A 499 13.91 32.11 -11.13
C ASN A 499 15.05 32.97 -11.71
N SER A 500 16.22 33.00 -11.06
CA SER A 500 17.43 33.70 -11.52
C SER A 500 18.23 32.89 -12.55
N SER A 501 17.72 31.74 -12.98
CA SER A 501 18.40 30.79 -13.84
C SER A 501 19.66 30.14 -13.28
N LEU A 502 19.90 30.22 -11.97
CA LEU A 502 20.93 29.45 -11.30
C LEU A 502 20.51 27.99 -11.25
N VAL A 503 21.47 27.08 -11.45
CA VAL A 503 21.26 25.64 -11.44
C VAL A 503 21.99 25.04 -10.24
N LYS A 504 21.32 24.14 -9.52
CA LYS A 504 21.89 23.38 -8.40
C LYS A 504 21.54 21.91 -8.50
N GLU A 505 22.43 21.07 -7.98
CA GLU A 505 22.21 19.63 -7.84
C GLU A 505 21.28 19.34 -6.66
N ARG A 506 20.40 18.35 -6.83
CA ARG A 506 19.37 18.00 -5.87
C ARG A 506 19.29 16.49 -5.69
N ARG A 507 18.86 16.09 -4.49
CA ARG A 507 18.49 14.72 -4.14
C ARG A 507 17.02 14.67 -3.74
N LEU A 508 16.25 13.78 -4.36
CA LEU A 508 14.86 13.50 -4.01
C LEU A 508 14.71 12.03 -3.63
N TYR A 509 14.39 11.78 -2.36
CA TYR A 509 14.11 10.46 -1.82
C TYR A 509 12.62 10.19 -1.96
N ILE A 510 12.25 9.12 -2.67
CA ILE A 510 10.85 8.71 -2.85
C ILE A 510 10.67 7.33 -2.24
N SER A 511 9.98 7.26 -1.12
CA SER A 511 9.47 6.01 -0.55
C SER A 511 8.08 5.72 -1.10
N GLU A 512 7.92 4.59 -1.78
CA GLU A 512 6.65 4.21 -2.42
C GLU A 512 6.10 2.91 -1.84
N THR A 513 4.77 2.83 -1.77
CA THR A 513 4.08 1.61 -1.34
C THR A 513 4.15 0.54 -2.43
N VAL A 514 4.61 -0.67 -2.07
CA VAL A 514 4.84 -1.79 -2.99
C VAL A 514 4.01 -3.03 -2.69
N ASP A 515 3.26 -3.05 -1.59
CA ASP A 515 2.35 -4.14 -1.25
C ASP A 515 1.11 -3.62 -0.49
N LEU A 516 -0.07 -3.98 -0.98
CA LEU A 516 -1.39 -3.55 -0.48
C LEU A 516 -2.45 -4.63 -0.69
N THR A 517 -3.60 -4.48 -0.06
CA THR A 517 -4.75 -5.36 -0.31
C THR A 517 -5.17 -5.32 -1.79
N GLU A 518 -5.83 -6.37 -2.29
CA GLU A 518 -6.29 -6.43 -3.69
C GLU A 518 -7.17 -5.22 -4.06
N THR A 519 -8.04 -4.79 -3.14
CA THR A 519 -8.90 -3.61 -3.26
C THR A 519 -8.13 -2.29 -3.36
N GLU A 520 -6.88 -2.26 -2.93
CA GLU A 520 -6.01 -1.09 -2.88
C GLU A 520 -4.81 -1.22 -3.82
N SER A 521 -4.74 -2.28 -4.62
CA SER A 521 -3.66 -2.54 -5.59
C SER A 521 -3.46 -1.40 -6.60
N GLN A 522 -4.49 -0.60 -6.87
CA GLN A 522 -4.42 0.60 -7.72
C GLN A 522 -3.43 1.67 -7.21
N PHE A 523 -3.04 1.60 -5.93
CA PHE A 523 -2.06 2.51 -5.33
C PHE A 523 -0.62 2.00 -5.44
N ILE A 524 -0.39 0.81 -5.99
CA ILE A 524 0.93 0.33 -6.36
C ILE A 524 1.24 0.85 -7.77
N MET A 525 1.89 2.01 -7.83
CA MET A 525 1.94 2.84 -9.05
C MET A 525 3.17 2.61 -9.93
N SER A 526 4.32 2.28 -9.34
CA SER A 526 5.60 2.27 -10.05
C SER A 526 6.45 1.06 -9.67
N LYS A 527 7.41 0.72 -10.54
CA LYS A 527 8.46 -0.26 -10.26
C LYS A 527 9.73 0.50 -9.93
N ILE A 528 10.41 0.09 -8.87
CA ILE A 528 11.77 0.57 -8.60
C ILE A 528 12.78 -0.23 -9.43
N THR A 529 13.44 0.46 -10.34
CA THR A 529 14.64 0.02 -11.06
C THR A 529 15.61 1.19 -11.15
N SER A 530 16.89 0.95 -10.92
CA SER A 530 17.93 1.97 -11.14
C SER A 530 18.02 2.27 -12.65
N GLU A 531 17.98 3.55 -13.03
CA GLU A 531 18.03 3.97 -14.42
C GLU A 531 18.63 5.38 -14.57
N TYR A 532 19.17 5.65 -15.75
CA TYR A 532 19.56 6.98 -16.21
C TYR A 532 18.65 7.44 -17.35
N LYS A 533 18.19 8.69 -17.33
CA LYS A 533 17.37 9.28 -18.39
C LYS A 533 17.96 10.56 -18.98
N ARG A 534 17.82 10.67 -20.31
CA ARG A 534 18.02 11.89 -21.09
C ARG A 534 16.69 12.64 -21.22
N ASP A 535 16.71 13.96 -21.06
CA ASP A 535 15.52 14.85 -21.09
C ASP A 535 14.49 14.50 -20.00
N ILE A 536 14.93 14.28 -18.75
CA ILE A 536 14.08 13.85 -17.63
C ILE A 536 12.80 14.69 -17.49
N LYS A 537 12.83 15.98 -17.83
CA LYS A 537 11.67 16.90 -17.75
C LYS A 537 10.47 16.51 -18.62
N LYS A 538 10.65 15.80 -19.75
CA LYS A 538 9.54 15.43 -20.65
C LYS A 538 8.69 14.29 -20.11
N SER A 539 9.33 13.36 -19.40
CA SER A 539 8.70 12.14 -18.86
C SER A 539 8.80 12.05 -17.33
N TYR A 540 9.23 13.13 -16.67
CA TYR A 540 9.57 13.18 -15.23
C TYR A 540 8.55 12.44 -14.37
N PHE A 541 7.27 12.78 -14.53
CA PHE A 541 6.20 12.19 -13.74
C PHE A 541 5.89 10.73 -14.11
N LEU A 542 5.97 10.38 -15.39
CA LEU A 542 5.79 9.00 -15.84
C LEU A 542 6.90 8.10 -15.31
N ASP A 543 8.14 8.55 -15.41
CA ASP A 543 9.31 7.76 -14.99
C ASP A 543 9.37 7.62 -13.46
N LEU A 544 9.07 8.69 -12.72
CA LEU A 544 9.13 8.68 -11.26
C LEU A 544 7.88 8.14 -10.57
N TYR A 545 6.70 8.22 -11.17
CA TYR A 545 5.45 7.83 -10.49
C TYR A 545 4.59 6.85 -11.31
N GLY A 546 5.11 6.34 -12.44
CA GLY A 546 4.41 5.38 -13.29
C GLY A 546 3.27 5.97 -14.12
N THR A 547 3.02 7.28 -14.04
CA THR A 547 1.94 7.95 -14.79
C THR A 547 2.25 9.43 -15.07
N PRO A 548 1.90 9.96 -16.26
CA PRO A 548 2.14 11.37 -16.59
C PRO A 548 1.12 12.32 -15.91
N HIS A 549 0.18 11.79 -15.13
CA HIS A 549 -0.90 12.58 -14.53
C HIS A 549 -0.53 13.25 -13.22
N PHE A 550 0.69 13.01 -12.71
CA PHE A 550 1.19 13.76 -11.57
C PHE A 550 1.74 15.13 -11.98
N GLU A 551 1.61 16.08 -11.05
CA GLU A 551 2.14 17.42 -11.13
C GLU A 551 2.60 17.84 -9.72
N ILE A 552 3.63 18.68 -9.63
CA ILE A 552 4.02 19.32 -8.37
C ILE A 552 3.37 20.70 -8.33
N TYR A 553 2.70 21.03 -7.24
CA TYR A 553 2.15 22.36 -7.02
C TYR A 553 3.04 23.12 -6.04
N LYS A 554 3.31 24.38 -6.36
CA LYS A 554 4.11 25.31 -5.56
C LYS A 554 3.25 26.45 -5.05
N GLY A 555 3.37 26.75 -3.76
CA GLY A 555 2.82 27.96 -3.14
C GLY A 555 3.85 28.63 -2.24
N GLU A 556 3.40 29.51 -1.34
CA GLU A 556 4.26 30.32 -0.48
C GLU A 556 3.75 30.31 0.97
N LEU A 557 4.64 30.23 1.94
CA LEU A 557 4.35 30.48 3.36
C LEU A 557 5.36 31.49 3.92
N ASP A 558 5.01 32.21 4.98
CA ASP A 558 5.94 33.09 5.70
C ASP A 558 6.40 32.42 7.01
N ASP A 559 7.70 32.19 7.15
CA ASP A 559 8.37 31.73 8.37
C ASP A 559 9.67 32.52 8.56
N SER A 560 9.55 33.76 9.04
CA SER A 560 10.65 34.74 9.08
C SER A 560 11.22 35.04 7.68
N GLY A 561 10.37 34.94 6.65
CA GLY A 561 10.74 34.98 5.24
C GLY A 561 9.87 34.04 4.39
N VAL A 562 9.77 34.34 3.09
CA VAL A 562 8.97 33.54 2.16
C VAL A 562 9.66 32.20 1.87
N VAL A 563 8.96 31.10 2.17
CA VAL A 563 9.36 29.73 1.82
C VAL A 563 8.42 29.19 0.75
N ASN A 564 8.98 28.68 -0.34
CA ASN A 564 8.19 28.00 -1.37
C ASN A 564 7.74 26.63 -0.83
N THR A 565 6.42 26.36 -0.88
CA THR A 565 5.85 25.07 -0.46
C THR A 565 5.68 24.14 -1.63
N LEU A 566 5.71 22.81 -1.41
CA LEU A 566 5.49 21.81 -2.45
C LEU A 566 4.44 20.77 -2.01
N THR A 567 3.62 20.31 -2.96
CA THR A 567 2.77 19.12 -2.82
C THR A 567 2.67 18.37 -4.16
N LEU A 568 2.45 17.06 -4.10
CA LEU A 568 2.26 16.21 -5.28
C LEU A 568 0.77 15.99 -5.54
N VAL A 569 0.34 16.22 -6.77
CA VAL A 569 -1.07 16.19 -7.18
C VAL A 569 -1.22 15.27 -8.38
N ASN A 570 -2.17 14.34 -8.30
CA ASN A 570 -2.56 13.55 -9.47
C ASN A 570 -3.83 14.16 -10.08
N THR A 571 -3.71 14.65 -11.32
CA THR A 571 -4.77 15.34 -12.04
C THR A 571 -6.00 14.47 -12.33
N LYS A 572 -5.87 13.13 -12.27
CA LYS A 572 -6.99 12.18 -12.45
C LYS A 572 -7.55 11.66 -11.13
N ASN A 573 -6.70 11.17 -10.23
CA ASN A 573 -7.11 10.60 -8.96
C ASN A 573 -6.18 11.06 -7.83
N HIS A 574 -6.62 12.08 -7.10
CA HIS A 574 -5.86 12.73 -6.04
C HIS A 574 -5.40 11.80 -4.93
N LEU A 575 -6.09 10.68 -4.71
CA LEU A 575 -5.71 9.71 -3.68
C LEU A 575 -4.39 9.03 -4.02
N LEU A 576 -3.99 8.95 -5.30
CA LEU A 576 -2.76 8.29 -5.73
C LEU A 576 -1.50 8.97 -5.16
N LYS A 577 -1.58 10.20 -4.65
CA LYS A 577 -0.45 10.81 -3.92
C LYS A 577 -0.07 10.02 -2.65
N GLN A 578 -1.03 9.31 -2.05
CA GLN A 578 -0.82 8.49 -0.85
C GLN A 578 0.08 7.26 -1.13
N SER A 579 0.37 6.98 -2.40
CA SER A 579 1.35 5.97 -2.80
C SER A 579 2.80 6.38 -2.55
N PHE A 580 3.06 7.67 -2.29
CA PHE A 580 4.41 8.24 -2.27
C PHE A 580 4.66 9.12 -1.04
N PHE A 581 5.81 8.90 -0.41
CA PHE A 581 6.42 9.81 0.56
C PHE A 581 7.73 10.32 -0.02
N GLN A 582 7.97 11.61 0.11
CA GLN A 582 9.05 12.30 -0.59
C GLN A 582 9.82 13.21 0.35
N LEU A 583 11.16 13.21 0.22
CA LEU A 583 12.03 14.16 0.89
C LEU A 583 13.01 14.76 -0.13
N GLY A 584 12.93 16.07 -0.36
CA GLY A 584 13.80 16.79 -1.28
C GLY A 584 14.78 17.72 -0.57
N ILE A 585 16.07 17.61 -0.90
CA ILE A 585 17.17 18.47 -0.41
C ILE A 585 18.13 18.81 -1.56
N LEU A 586 18.91 19.88 -1.40
CA LEU A 586 20.04 20.19 -2.28
C LEU A 586 21.25 19.30 -1.96
N GLU A 587 22.15 19.12 -2.93
CA GLU A 587 23.43 18.43 -2.71
C GLU A 587 24.26 19.12 -1.61
N GLU A 588 24.26 20.45 -1.58
CA GLU A 588 24.92 21.24 -0.53
C GLU A 588 24.32 20.98 0.88
N GLU A 589 23.03 20.65 0.96
CA GLU A 589 22.37 20.33 2.23
C GLU A 589 22.64 18.88 2.66
N TYR A 590 22.74 17.95 1.70
CA TYR A 590 23.30 16.63 1.96
C TYR A 590 24.72 16.74 2.53
N ASN A 591 25.56 17.59 1.94
CA ASN A 591 26.91 17.83 2.44
C ASN A 591 26.92 18.37 3.87
N LYS A 592 25.98 19.25 4.25
CA LYS A 592 25.86 19.72 5.64
C LYS A 592 25.58 18.58 6.61
N LEU A 593 24.75 17.61 6.21
CA LEU A 593 24.42 16.45 7.04
C LEU A 593 25.60 15.49 7.23
N ILE A 594 26.38 15.24 6.17
CA ILE A 594 27.49 14.29 6.20
C ILE A 594 28.79 14.93 6.73
N TYR A 595 29.06 16.19 6.37
CA TYR A 595 30.35 16.86 6.57
C TYR A 595 30.30 18.08 7.47
N ASP A 596 29.12 18.57 7.84
CA ASP A 596 28.97 19.89 8.48
C ASP A 596 29.61 21.01 7.64
N SER A 597 29.43 20.93 6.31
CA SER A 597 29.99 21.85 5.31
C SER A 597 29.11 21.89 4.06
N LEU A 598 29.13 22.99 3.29
CA LEU A 598 28.40 23.10 2.01
C LEU A 598 29.00 22.22 0.90
N THR A 599 30.29 21.91 1.00
CA THR A 599 31.05 21.11 0.04
C THR A 599 31.76 19.97 0.75
N VAL A 600 32.06 18.90 0.01
CA VAL A 600 32.93 17.81 0.47
C VAL A 600 34.30 18.40 0.83
N PRO A 601 34.76 18.31 2.09
CA PRO A 601 36.07 18.83 2.48
C PRO A 601 37.20 17.96 1.90
N ASP A 602 38.26 18.60 1.41
CA ASP A 602 39.50 17.93 0.97
C ASP A 602 40.72 18.63 1.60
N PRO A 603 41.45 17.97 2.53
CA PRO A 603 41.19 16.63 3.07
C PRO A 603 39.97 16.62 4.01
N LEU A 604 39.42 15.42 4.27
CA LEU A 604 38.34 15.25 5.23
C LEU A 604 38.75 15.71 6.65
N PRO A 605 37.82 16.27 7.46
CA PRO A 605 38.11 16.70 8.82
C PRO A 605 38.55 15.52 9.70
N SER A 606 39.42 15.81 10.67
CA SER A 606 39.86 14.83 11.68
C SER A 606 39.60 15.38 13.09
N PRO A 607 38.60 14.83 13.83
CA PRO A 607 37.70 13.73 13.44
C PRO A 607 36.62 14.18 12.42
N PRO A 608 36.07 13.24 11.61
CA PRO A 608 34.99 13.55 10.70
C PRO A 608 33.68 13.83 11.46
N HIS A 609 32.77 14.61 10.85
CA HIS A 609 31.47 14.95 11.45
C HIS A 609 30.63 13.69 11.74
N ILE A 610 30.53 12.83 10.73
CA ILE A 610 29.99 11.47 10.84
C ILE A 610 31.16 10.49 11.02
N PRO A 611 31.17 9.66 12.09
CA PRO A 611 32.27 8.73 12.33
C PRO A 611 32.41 7.68 11.21
N ILE A 612 33.65 7.29 10.92
CA ILE A 612 33.93 6.11 10.07
C ILE A 612 33.53 4.85 10.85
N GLY A 613 32.98 3.83 10.17
CA GLY A 613 32.62 2.55 10.80
C GLY A 613 31.16 2.45 11.28
N ILE A 614 30.33 3.42 10.91
CA ILE A 614 28.88 3.37 11.16
C ILE A 614 28.15 2.58 10.08
N SER A 615 26.87 2.27 10.31
CA SER A 615 26.01 1.56 9.35
C SER A 615 24.57 2.06 9.43
N LYS A 616 23.77 1.78 8.40
CA LYS A 616 22.33 2.04 8.36
C LYS A 616 22.02 3.53 8.65
N ILE A 617 22.47 4.43 7.77
CA ILE A 617 22.26 5.88 7.91
C ILE A 617 20.89 6.26 7.37
N PHE A 618 20.00 6.73 8.25
CA PHE A 618 18.65 7.18 7.92
C PHE A 618 18.48 8.66 8.25
N PHE A 619 17.53 9.33 7.61
CA PHE A 619 17.11 10.65 8.06
C PHE A 619 16.44 10.57 9.43
N HIS A 620 16.61 11.62 10.21
CA HIS A 620 15.84 11.85 11.41
C HIS A 620 15.30 13.26 11.42
N LEU A 621 13.99 13.38 11.66
CA LEU A 621 13.28 14.65 11.66
C LEU A 621 12.85 14.96 13.09
N GLU A 622 13.37 16.04 13.64
CA GLU A 622 12.95 16.56 14.96
C GLU A 622 12.03 17.76 14.75
N GLU A 623 10.78 17.63 15.19
CA GLU A 623 9.79 18.71 15.03
C GLU A 623 10.07 19.89 15.98
N ILE A 624 10.23 21.10 15.44
CA ILE A 624 10.72 22.29 16.19
C ILE A 624 9.58 23.00 16.97
N SER A 625 8.64 22.23 17.54
CA SER A 625 7.43 22.67 18.28
C SER A 625 6.33 23.39 17.45
N ILE A 626 5.09 23.01 17.77
CA ILE A 626 3.87 23.36 17.05
C ILE A 626 3.35 24.68 17.63
N SER A 627 3.41 25.78 16.90
CA SER A 627 2.40 26.81 17.11
C SER A 627 1.05 26.19 16.75
N SER A 628 0.08 26.20 17.68
CA SER A 628 -1.28 25.72 17.44
C SER A 628 -2.01 26.48 16.32
N SER A 629 -1.41 27.57 15.81
CA SER A 629 -1.92 28.39 14.70
C SER A 629 -1.22 28.13 13.36
N LEU A 630 -0.23 27.23 13.29
CA LEU A 630 0.53 26.96 12.07
C LEU A 630 0.14 25.62 11.42
N ASP A 631 0.05 25.68 10.09
CA ASP A 631 -0.61 24.68 9.27
C ASP A 631 0.30 23.96 8.27
N PHE A 632 1.59 24.16 8.48
CA PHE A 632 2.65 23.30 8.01
C PHE A 632 3.36 22.70 9.22
N ARG A 633 4.21 21.69 8.98
CA ARG A 633 5.13 21.16 10.00
C ARG A 633 6.55 21.52 9.62
N LYS A 634 7.34 21.95 10.61
CA LYS A 634 8.75 22.29 10.45
C LYS A 634 9.59 21.35 11.29
N PHE A 635 10.66 20.85 10.69
CA PHE A 635 11.58 19.91 11.31
C PHE A 635 13.01 20.39 11.16
N LYS A 636 13.83 20.05 12.13
CA LYS A 636 15.28 20.03 12.00
C LYS A 636 15.68 18.67 11.44
N LEU A 637 16.44 18.67 10.35
CA LEU A 637 16.94 17.45 9.74
C LEU A 637 18.29 17.05 10.35
N GLY A 638 18.37 15.80 10.78
CA GLY A 638 19.60 15.14 11.20
C GLY A 638 19.72 13.74 10.58
N LEU A 639 20.75 13.02 10.99
CA LEU A 639 21.00 11.65 10.60
C LEU A 639 20.91 10.73 11.83
N LYS A 640 20.23 9.60 11.67
CA LYS A 640 20.13 8.54 12.67
C LYS A 640 20.79 7.28 12.14
N TYR A 641 21.83 6.82 12.83
CA TYR A 641 22.69 5.72 12.37
C TYR A 641 23.04 4.75 13.48
N GLU A 642 23.54 3.58 13.09
CA GLU A 642 24.11 2.58 14.00
C GLU A 642 25.61 2.90 14.21
N ASN A 643 25.98 3.31 15.43
CA ASN A 643 27.35 3.73 15.75
C ASN A 643 28.32 2.54 15.81
N THR A 644 29.62 2.77 16.00
CA THR A 644 30.65 1.71 16.07
C THR A 644 30.52 0.77 17.26
N SER A 645 29.61 1.02 18.20
CA SER A 645 29.28 0.14 19.33
C SER A 645 27.97 -0.64 19.13
N GLY A 646 27.23 -0.39 18.05
CA GLY A 646 25.94 -1.05 17.76
C GLY A 646 24.72 -0.34 18.35
N ASN A 647 24.90 0.85 18.93
CA ASN A 647 23.81 1.67 19.45
C ASN A 647 23.28 2.61 18.37
N ILE A 648 22.01 2.98 18.47
CA ILE A 648 21.42 4.00 17.62
C ILE A 648 21.78 5.38 18.15
N GLU A 649 22.34 6.23 17.29
CA GLU A 649 22.66 7.63 17.58
C GLU A 649 21.99 8.56 16.59
N VAL A 650 21.73 9.79 17.03
CA VAL A 650 21.26 10.90 16.20
C VAL A 650 22.32 11.98 16.18
N LYS A 651 22.64 12.48 14.99
CA LYS A 651 23.58 13.59 14.77
C LYS A 651 22.93 14.68 13.94
N TYR A 652 23.11 15.92 14.38
CA TYR A 652 22.73 17.12 13.61
C TYR A 652 23.99 17.88 13.20
N PRO A 653 23.92 18.63 12.08
CA PRO A 653 24.91 19.65 11.75
C PRO A 653 25.04 20.70 12.87
N SER A 654 26.14 21.44 12.85
CA SER A 654 26.31 22.61 13.72
C SER A 654 25.23 23.67 13.47
N SER A 655 25.07 24.60 14.41
CA SER A 655 24.07 25.68 14.29
C SER A 655 24.25 26.57 13.05
N ALA A 656 25.45 26.59 12.45
CA ALA A 656 25.71 27.34 11.22
C ALA A 656 25.26 26.59 9.94
N ASN A 657 25.06 25.28 10.04
CA ASN A 657 24.77 24.39 8.92
C ASN A 657 23.46 23.61 9.12
N THR A 658 22.53 24.14 9.90
CA THR A 658 21.23 23.51 10.08
C THR A 658 20.51 23.35 8.74
N VAL A 659 19.75 22.27 8.62
CA VAL A 659 18.89 21.99 7.47
C VAL A 659 17.46 21.90 7.99
N ASP A 660 16.66 22.87 7.61
CA ASP A 660 15.23 22.93 7.95
C ASP A 660 14.42 22.20 6.89
N MET A 661 13.39 21.49 7.34
CA MET A 661 12.47 20.73 6.48
C MET A 661 11.04 21.14 6.75
N TYR A 662 10.26 21.27 5.69
CA TYR A 662 8.86 21.67 5.73
C TYR A 662 7.99 20.60 5.07
N THR A 663 6.76 20.43 5.55
CA THR A 663 5.70 19.75 4.81
C THR A 663 4.36 20.39 5.11
N ILE A 664 3.49 20.44 4.10
CA ILE A 664 2.11 20.97 4.20
C ILE A 664 1.06 19.85 4.16
N ASP A 665 1.44 18.63 3.76
CA ASP A 665 0.55 17.49 3.60
C ASP A 665 1.02 16.21 4.33
N GLY A 666 2.29 16.16 4.74
CA GLY A 666 2.94 15.01 5.37
C GLY A 666 3.36 13.89 4.41
N PHE A 667 3.26 14.12 3.10
CA PHE A 667 3.77 13.23 2.05
C PHE A 667 4.94 13.85 1.30
N PHE A 668 5.01 15.17 1.16
CA PHE A 668 6.13 15.86 0.54
C PHE A 668 6.86 16.73 1.56
N PHE A 669 8.03 16.27 1.97
CA PHE A 669 8.99 16.99 2.79
C PHE A 669 10.01 17.67 1.88
N PHE A 670 10.31 18.93 2.12
CA PHE A 670 11.25 19.69 1.31
C PHE A 670 12.03 20.71 2.15
N SER A 671 13.30 20.91 1.82
CA SER A 671 14.05 22.06 2.32
C SER A 671 13.67 23.33 1.54
N PRO A 672 13.86 24.53 2.12
CA PRO A 672 13.70 25.79 1.37
C PRO A 672 14.59 25.85 0.12
N GLY A 673 15.81 25.32 0.19
CA GLY A 673 16.71 25.23 -0.95
C GLY A 673 16.14 24.35 -2.06
N TYR A 674 15.65 23.16 -1.73
CA TYR A 674 15.06 22.28 -2.74
C TYR A 674 13.83 22.90 -3.42
N SER A 675 12.95 23.55 -2.66
CA SER A 675 11.72 24.14 -3.20
C SER A 675 11.96 25.40 -4.04
N GLU A 676 12.99 26.19 -3.73
CA GLU A 676 13.43 27.30 -4.57
C GLU A 676 13.89 26.82 -5.96
N PHE A 677 14.65 25.73 -6.01
CA PHE A 677 15.22 25.17 -7.25
C PHE A 677 14.30 24.14 -7.94
N GLN A 678 13.05 23.96 -7.49
CA GLN A 678 12.06 23.16 -8.20
C GLN A 678 11.48 23.95 -9.38
N ASP A 679 11.85 23.61 -10.62
CA ASP A 679 11.38 24.30 -11.83
C ASP A 679 10.27 23.55 -12.58
N LEU A 680 9.94 22.32 -12.18
CA LEU A 680 8.77 21.59 -12.66
C LEU A 680 7.62 21.75 -11.67
N TYR A 681 6.80 22.79 -11.85
CA TYR A 681 5.65 23.03 -10.98
C TYR A 681 4.49 23.76 -11.65
N LYS A 682 3.32 23.67 -11.02
CA LYS A 682 2.14 24.52 -11.20
C LYS A 682 1.96 25.43 -9.98
N THR A 683 1.22 26.51 -10.12
CA THR A 683 0.87 27.40 -9.00
C THR A 683 -0.58 27.22 -8.60
N PHE A 684 -0.89 27.46 -7.33
CA PHE A 684 -2.28 27.54 -6.86
C PHE A 684 -2.93 28.84 -7.34
N ALA A 685 -4.24 28.82 -7.58
CA ALA A 685 -5.01 30.04 -7.77
C ALA A 685 -5.06 30.84 -6.45
N LYS A 686 -5.08 32.17 -6.54
CA LYS A 686 -5.33 33.06 -5.38
C LYS A 686 -6.82 33.27 -5.10
N ILE A 687 -7.65 32.37 -5.61
CA ILE A 687 -9.11 32.37 -5.52
C ILE A 687 -9.52 30.96 -5.09
N SER A 688 -10.55 30.86 -4.25
CA SER A 688 -11.14 29.57 -3.87
C SER A 688 -12.61 29.50 -4.29
N ALA A 689 -13.03 28.35 -4.78
CA ALA A 689 -14.40 28.10 -5.22
C ALA A 689 -14.88 26.75 -4.67
N HIS A 690 -16.06 26.77 -4.07
CA HIS A 690 -16.57 25.74 -3.19
C HIS A 690 -17.98 25.36 -3.59
N PHE A 691 -18.17 24.13 -4.06
CA PHE A 691 -19.50 23.61 -4.30
C PHE A 691 -20.14 23.20 -2.97
N ARG A 692 -21.40 23.59 -2.77
CA ARG A 692 -22.22 23.28 -1.60
C ARG A 692 -23.62 22.84 -2.03
N PRO A 693 -24.32 22.03 -1.22
CA PRO A 693 -25.75 21.87 -1.40
C PRO A 693 -26.45 23.21 -1.17
N LEU A 694 -27.68 23.33 -1.69
CA LEU A 694 -28.57 24.41 -1.27
C LEU A 694 -28.97 24.24 0.21
N THR A 695 -29.32 25.34 0.87
CA THR A 695 -29.72 25.34 2.30
C THR A 695 -30.98 24.54 2.60
N ASN A 696 -31.75 24.19 1.57
CA ASN A 696 -32.94 23.34 1.65
C ASN A 696 -32.67 21.87 1.27
N TRP A 697 -31.40 21.47 1.10
CA TRP A 697 -31.04 20.07 0.86
C TRP A 697 -31.50 19.18 2.02
N THR A 698 -32.17 18.10 1.69
CA THR A 698 -32.78 17.15 2.63
C THR A 698 -32.24 15.73 2.49
N GLY A 699 -31.16 15.55 1.74
CA GLY A 699 -30.58 14.25 1.44
C GLY A 699 -31.14 13.57 0.19
N GLU A 700 -31.84 14.32 -0.67
CA GLU A 700 -32.47 13.83 -1.90
C GLU A 700 -31.49 13.59 -3.06
N TYR A 701 -30.18 13.66 -2.80
CA TYR A 701 -29.06 13.24 -3.64
C TYR A 701 -27.80 13.13 -2.77
N GLY A 702 -26.83 12.33 -3.21
CA GLY A 702 -25.56 12.19 -2.49
C GLY A 702 -24.68 13.40 -2.73
N PHE A 703 -24.35 14.12 -1.67
CA PHE A 703 -23.40 15.22 -1.72
C PHE A 703 -22.56 15.24 -0.46
N ASP A 704 -21.28 15.51 -0.62
CA ASP A 704 -20.37 15.53 0.50
C ASP A 704 -19.23 16.53 0.32
N TRP A 705 -18.85 17.17 1.43
CA TRP A 705 -17.88 18.25 1.48
C TRP A 705 -17.30 18.37 2.89
N ILE A 706 -16.17 19.05 3.01
CA ILE A 706 -15.60 19.38 4.32
C ILE A 706 -16.51 20.40 5.00
N ARG A 707 -17.02 20.09 6.20
CA ARG A 707 -17.83 21.05 6.98
C ARG A 707 -16.93 22.13 7.57
N VAL A 708 -17.14 23.35 7.11
CA VAL A 708 -16.33 24.54 7.41
C VAL A 708 -17.15 25.75 7.88
N LYS A 709 -18.43 25.55 8.16
CA LYS A 709 -19.40 26.57 8.60
C LYS A 709 -19.75 27.59 7.50
N ASP A 710 -19.97 27.13 6.27
CA ASP A 710 -20.27 28.03 5.15
C ASP A 710 -21.49 27.61 4.30
N SER A 711 -22.03 26.40 4.44
CA SER A 711 -23.22 25.99 3.66
C SER A 711 -24.54 26.51 4.21
N GLY A 712 -24.60 26.89 5.50
CA GLY A 712 -25.85 27.27 6.17
C GLY A 712 -26.75 26.10 6.55
N LEU A 713 -26.35 24.86 6.28
CA LEU A 713 -27.05 23.64 6.70
C LEU A 713 -26.84 23.36 8.19
N ASN A 714 -27.77 22.62 8.81
CA ASN A 714 -27.71 22.33 10.24
C ASN A 714 -26.42 21.61 10.64
N GLY A 715 -25.86 20.70 9.83
CA GLY A 715 -24.56 20.07 10.14
C GLY A 715 -23.34 20.95 9.96
N ASP A 716 -23.51 22.23 9.59
CA ASP A 716 -22.44 23.09 9.07
C ASP A 716 -22.76 24.59 9.26
N ASN A 717 -23.41 24.96 10.35
CA ASN A 717 -23.81 26.36 10.63
C ASN A 717 -23.22 26.94 11.93
N THR A 718 -22.50 26.14 12.72
CA THR A 718 -21.87 26.56 13.98
C THR A 718 -20.40 26.14 14.05
N ASP A 719 -19.60 26.81 14.89
CA ASP A 719 -18.15 26.52 14.97
C ASP A 719 -17.87 25.13 15.58
N ASP A 720 -18.68 24.68 16.52
CA ASP A 720 -18.60 23.35 17.13
C ASP A 720 -18.97 22.21 16.16
N ARG A 721 -19.45 22.52 14.94
CA ARG A 721 -19.75 21.55 13.87
C ARG A 721 -18.72 21.49 12.76
N LYS A 722 -17.74 22.40 12.75
CA LYS A 722 -16.61 22.32 11.81
C LYS A 722 -15.90 21.00 12.02
N TYR A 723 -15.62 20.26 10.95
CA TYR A 723 -14.92 18.97 11.03
C TYR A 723 -13.62 19.07 11.81
N PHE A 724 -12.90 20.19 11.65
CA PHE A 724 -11.72 20.50 12.45
C PHE A 724 -11.94 20.37 13.97
N ASN A 725 -13.11 20.75 14.51
CA ASN A 725 -13.40 20.74 15.94
C ASN A 725 -13.96 19.42 16.48
N ILE A 726 -14.35 18.50 15.59
CA ILE A 726 -15.09 17.28 15.96
C ILE A 726 -14.45 16.00 15.47
N LEU A 727 -13.18 16.04 15.04
CA LEU A 727 -12.38 14.87 14.66
C LEU A 727 -11.37 14.53 15.76
N GLY A 728 -11.35 13.27 16.19
CA GLY A 728 -10.56 12.81 17.33
C GLY A 728 -11.07 11.48 17.87
N HIS A 729 -10.71 11.11 19.09
CA HIS A 729 -11.05 9.81 19.65
C HIS A 729 -11.68 9.92 21.05
N TYR A 730 -12.37 8.85 21.45
CA TYR A 730 -12.92 8.72 22.81
C TYR A 730 -11.93 7.99 23.70
N TYR A 731 -11.83 8.48 24.93
CA TYR A 731 -11.02 7.90 25.98
C TYR A 731 -11.89 7.58 27.19
N ASP A 732 -11.67 6.40 27.78
CA ASP A 732 -12.30 6.03 29.03
C ASP A 732 -11.77 6.86 30.20
N ASN A 733 -12.38 6.69 31.38
CA ASN A 733 -11.97 7.38 32.60
C ASN A 733 -10.89 6.61 33.39
N SER A 734 -10.16 5.68 32.77
CA SER A 734 -9.07 4.97 33.44
C SER A 734 -7.84 5.87 33.63
N ASN A 735 -6.87 5.42 34.44
CA ASN A 735 -5.62 6.14 34.65
C ASN A 735 -4.42 5.21 34.39
N PRO A 736 -3.67 5.41 33.30
CA PRO A 736 -3.84 6.44 32.27
C PRO A 736 -5.12 6.22 31.42
N PRO A 737 -5.74 7.29 30.86
CA PRO A 737 -6.92 7.16 30.00
C PRO A 737 -6.62 6.28 28.77
N LYS A 738 -7.56 5.41 28.41
CA LYS A 738 -7.41 4.46 27.30
C LYS A 738 -8.42 4.74 26.20
N LYS A 739 -7.99 4.59 24.95
CA LYS A 739 -8.85 4.73 23.78
C LYS A 739 -9.97 3.70 23.78
N VAL A 740 -11.21 4.14 23.53
CA VAL A 740 -12.40 3.27 23.55
C VAL A 740 -12.44 2.43 22.25
N PRO A 741 -12.48 1.08 22.31
CA PRO A 741 -12.42 0.22 21.14
C PRO A 741 -13.74 0.03 20.38
N THR A 742 -14.83 0.53 20.95
CA THR A 742 -16.22 0.35 20.50
C THR A 742 -16.92 1.70 20.44
N ASP A 743 -18.24 1.67 20.28
CA ASP A 743 -19.05 2.88 20.47
C ASP A 743 -18.86 3.42 21.91
N PRO A 744 -18.72 4.75 22.05
CA PRO A 744 -18.45 5.39 23.33
C PRO A 744 -19.68 5.37 24.24
N SER A 745 -19.41 5.22 25.53
CA SER A 745 -20.37 5.46 26.61
C SER A 745 -20.59 6.96 26.81
N PRO A 746 -21.76 7.40 27.34
CA PRO A 746 -21.98 8.80 27.70
C PRO A 746 -20.95 9.40 28.67
N ASN A 747 -20.16 8.56 29.37
CA ASN A 747 -19.12 9.00 30.32
C ASN A 747 -17.72 9.11 29.68
N ASP A 748 -17.54 8.71 28.42
CA ASP A 748 -16.23 8.73 27.77
C ASP A 748 -15.88 10.14 27.27
N ASN A 749 -14.60 10.49 27.34
CA ASN A 749 -14.12 11.82 26.99
C ASN A 749 -13.65 11.87 25.54
N PHE A 750 -14.29 12.71 24.73
CA PHE A 750 -13.81 12.98 23.38
C PHE A 750 -12.62 13.96 23.41
N LEU A 751 -11.49 13.54 22.86
CA LEU A 751 -10.31 14.37 22.64
C LEU A 751 -10.11 14.57 21.15
N ARG A 752 -10.07 15.84 20.74
CA ARG A 752 -9.78 16.23 19.36
C ARG A 752 -8.32 15.95 19.02
N GLU A 753 -8.06 15.41 17.83
CA GLU A 753 -6.71 15.09 17.37
C GLU A 753 -6.39 15.76 16.02
N LYS A 754 -5.28 16.50 15.94
CA LYS A 754 -4.86 17.23 14.71
C LYS A 754 -4.59 16.28 13.55
N THR A 755 -4.07 15.09 13.84
CA THR A 755 -3.77 14.02 12.88
C THR A 755 -5.02 13.54 12.14
N GLU A 756 -6.14 13.38 12.84
CA GLU A 756 -7.44 12.98 12.24
C GLU A 756 -7.95 14.01 11.23
N TRP A 757 -7.88 15.30 11.59
CA TRP A 757 -8.20 16.38 10.66
C TRP A 757 -7.31 16.37 9.42
N GLN A 758 -6.00 16.22 9.61
CA GLN A 758 -5.06 16.14 8.50
C GLN A 758 -5.30 14.92 7.61
N ALA A 759 -5.65 13.77 8.21
CA ALA A 759 -6.01 12.57 7.49
C ALA A 759 -7.27 12.77 6.63
N LEU A 760 -8.33 13.38 7.19
CA LEU A 760 -9.57 13.63 6.46
C LEU A 760 -9.40 14.68 5.32
N HIS A 761 -8.66 15.76 5.56
CA HIS A 761 -8.36 16.79 4.54
C HIS A 761 -7.67 16.21 3.30
N ARG A 762 -7.01 15.04 3.43
CA ARG A 762 -6.38 14.33 2.31
C ARG A 762 -7.37 13.55 1.45
N ILE A 763 -8.57 13.24 1.94
CA ILE A 763 -9.65 12.61 1.15
C ILE A 763 -10.41 13.63 0.32
N TYR A 764 -10.61 14.85 0.84
CA TYR A 764 -11.25 15.96 0.13
C TYR A 764 -10.14 16.91 -0.34
N PRO A 765 -9.32 16.49 -1.31
CA PRO A 765 -8.08 17.16 -1.65
C PRO A 765 -8.35 18.64 -1.92
N SER A 766 -7.50 19.48 -1.33
CA SER A 766 -7.71 20.91 -1.29
C SER A 766 -6.68 21.67 -2.12
N TYR A 767 -7.15 22.64 -2.92
CA TYR A 767 -6.28 23.35 -3.86
C TYR A 767 -6.61 24.84 -4.01
N ALA A 768 -6.46 25.66 -2.98
CA ALA A 768 -6.38 27.10 -3.21
C ALA A 768 -5.53 27.79 -2.15
N LYS A 769 -4.96 28.92 -2.57
CA LYS A 769 -4.28 29.96 -1.78
C LYS A 769 -3.55 29.47 -0.53
N LEU A 770 -2.28 29.13 -0.72
CA LEU A 770 -1.27 29.33 0.31
C LEU A 770 -1.02 30.85 0.41
N SER A 771 -1.72 31.53 1.33
CA SER A 771 -1.46 32.94 1.63
C SER A 771 -0.19 33.08 2.47
N THR A 772 0.42 34.27 2.49
CA THR A 772 1.57 34.59 3.37
C THR A 772 1.29 34.28 4.85
N ASN A 773 0.03 34.12 5.25
CA ASN A 773 -0.40 33.51 6.51
C ASN A 773 -1.11 32.18 6.21
N TYR A 774 -0.37 31.11 5.94
CA TYR A 774 -0.96 29.81 5.67
C TYR A 774 -1.64 29.28 6.92
N ASN A 775 -2.97 29.32 6.92
CA ASN A 775 -3.83 28.85 7.99
C ASN A 775 -4.84 27.84 7.39
N LEU A 776 -4.64 26.52 7.53
CA LEU A 776 -5.64 25.45 7.33
C LEU A 776 -6.93 25.71 8.13
N LEU A 777 -6.89 26.56 9.17
CA LEU A 777 -8.10 26.97 9.91
C LEU A 777 -8.89 28.06 9.19
N ASP A 778 -8.27 28.80 8.29
CA ASP A 778 -8.95 29.80 7.47
C ASP A 778 -9.57 29.09 6.27
N THR A 779 -10.74 28.52 6.50
CA THR A 779 -11.45 27.63 5.56
C THR A 779 -11.87 28.30 4.25
N TYR A 780 -11.77 29.62 4.16
CA TYR A 780 -11.96 30.39 2.93
C TYR A 780 -10.68 30.43 2.07
N SER A 781 -9.54 30.14 2.71
CA SER A 781 -8.22 29.78 2.19
C SER A 781 -8.19 28.78 1.03
N GLN A 782 -8.82 27.65 1.32
CA GLN A 782 -8.60 26.38 0.66
C GLN A 782 -9.96 25.76 0.36
N TYR A 783 -10.24 25.41 -0.88
CA TYR A 783 -11.39 24.55 -1.17
C TYR A 783 -10.98 23.11 -0.99
N GLY A 784 -11.82 22.26 -0.38
CA GLY A 784 -11.69 20.80 -0.46
C GLY A 784 -12.63 20.26 -1.53
N SER A 785 -12.17 19.33 -2.38
CA SER A 785 -13.02 18.75 -3.43
C SER A 785 -14.29 18.16 -2.83
N SER A 786 -15.45 18.61 -3.30
CA SER A 786 -16.73 17.98 -2.95
C SER A 786 -17.03 16.77 -3.82
N TYR A 787 -17.97 15.96 -3.38
CA TYR A 787 -18.47 14.80 -4.11
C TYR A 787 -19.95 14.96 -4.40
N LEU A 788 -20.34 14.48 -5.58
CA LEU A 788 -21.73 14.45 -6.03
C LEU A 788 -22.05 13.10 -6.65
N SER A 789 -23.13 12.48 -6.19
CA SER A 789 -23.73 11.31 -6.82
C SER A 789 -24.93 11.75 -7.66
N LEU A 790 -24.87 11.52 -8.96
CA LEU A 790 -25.98 11.77 -9.89
C LEU A 790 -26.26 10.54 -10.73
N TYR A 791 -27.55 10.29 -10.96
CA TYR A 791 -27.99 9.28 -11.89
C TYR A 791 -27.87 9.80 -13.33
N PRO A 792 -27.55 8.97 -14.31
CA PRO A 792 -27.56 9.37 -15.71
C PRO A 792 -28.98 9.63 -16.22
N SER A 793 -29.18 10.49 -17.21
CA SER A 793 -30.47 10.61 -17.93
C SER A 793 -30.65 9.54 -19.01
N LEU A 794 -29.55 9.02 -19.55
CA LEU A 794 -29.50 7.99 -20.59
C LEU A 794 -28.44 6.94 -20.27
N SER A 795 -28.69 5.68 -20.63
CA SER A 795 -27.67 4.63 -20.64
C SER A 795 -26.66 4.85 -21.76
N THR A 796 -25.57 4.06 -21.78
CA THR A 796 -24.57 4.11 -22.87
C THR A 796 -25.17 3.86 -24.26
N ASN A 797 -26.36 3.25 -24.34
CA ASN A 797 -27.06 2.94 -25.58
C ASN A 797 -28.05 4.04 -25.99
N GLY A 798 -28.06 5.19 -25.32
CA GLY A 798 -28.98 6.30 -25.59
C GLY A 798 -30.42 6.03 -25.13
N ILE A 799 -30.65 4.97 -24.35
CA ILE A 799 -31.97 4.63 -23.80
C ILE A 799 -32.15 5.39 -22.49
N PRO A 800 -33.30 6.08 -22.26
CA PRO A 800 -33.63 6.65 -20.96
C PRO A 800 -33.39 5.67 -19.82
N THR A 801 -32.65 6.12 -18.82
CA THR A 801 -32.37 5.32 -17.62
C THR A 801 -33.61 5.30 -16.74
N PRO A 802 -34.16 4.12 -16.44
CA PRO A 802 -35.44 4.00 -15.74
C PRO A 802 -35.35 4.24 -14.22
N PHE A 803 -34.26 4.86 -13.73
CA PHE A 803 -33.94 4.97 -12.30
C PHE A 803 -33.62 6.41 -11.90
N PRO A 804 -34.06 6.86 -10.70
CA PRO A 804 -34.84 6.12 -9.70
C PRO A 804 -36.30 5.87 -10.13
N LYS A 805 -36.87 4.74 -9.71
CA LYS A 805 -38.26 4.35 -9.98
C LYS A 805 -39.21 5.39 -9.39
N GLN A 806 -40.29 5.72 -10.09
CA GLN A 806 -41.39 6.52 -9.54
C GLN A 806 -41.93 5.82 -8.28
N THR A 807 -42.08 6.56 -7.17
CA THR A 807 -42.90 6.07 -6.04
C THR A 807 -44.36 6.03 -6.46
N SER A 808 -45.21 5.33 -5.69
CA SER A 808 -46.67 5.24 -5.88
C SER A 808 -47.35 6.60 -6.14
N ASN A 809 -46.72 7.70 -5.71
CA ASN A 809 -47.20 9.08 -5.82
C ASN A 809 -46.76 9.83 -7.10
N GLN A 810 -46.11 9.18 -8.08
CA GLN A 810 -45.67 9.79 -9.36
C GLN A 810 -44.82 11.07 -9.24
N ILE A 811 -44.21 11.34 -8.08
CA ILE A 811 -43.25 12.44 -7.96
C ILE A 811 -41.94 11.98 -8.56
N ASP A 812 -41.61 12.54 -9.72
CA ASP A 812 -40.37 12.29 -10.44
C ASP A 812 -39.20 12.90 -9.65
N LYS A 813 -38.68 12.18 -8.65
CA LYS A 813 -37.46 12.56 -7.90
C LYS A 813 -36.19 12.33 -8.72
N CYS A 814 -36.26 12.45 -10.05
CA CYS A 814 -35.21 12.10 -11.00
C CYS A 814 -33.85 12.66 -10.55
N LEU A 815 -32.96 11.81 -10.03
CA LEU A 815 -31.62 12.14 -9.50
C LEU A 815 -30.62 12.55 -10.59
N THR A 816 -31.12 12.83 -11.78
CA THR A 816 -30.30 13.16 -12.94
C THR A 816 -29.94 14.63 -12.99
N GLU A 817 -30.69 15.47 -12.30
CA GLU A 817 -30.54 16.92 -12.28
C GLU A 817 -30.67 17.47 -10.85
N ARG A 818 -29.72 18.29 -10.40
CA ARG A 818 -29.75 18.91 -9.07
C ARG A 818 -29.20 20.33 -9.08
N PHE A 819 -29.59 21.08 -8.07
CA PHE A 819 -29.17 22.46 -7.85
C PHE A 819 -28.16 22.52 -6.71
N LEU A 820 -27.07 23.25 -6.93
CA LEU A 820 -25.98 23.47 -5.97
C LEU A 820 -25.70 24.97 -5.86
N ASN A 821 -25.04 25.37 -4.76
CA ASN A 821 -24.45 26.68 -4.64
C ASN A 821 -22.93 26.59 -4.89
N LEU A 822 -22.39 27.46 -5.73
CA LEU A 822 -20.96 27.68 -5.90
C LEU A 822 -20.55 28.94 -5.15
N LYS A 823 -19.87 28.77 -4.01
CA LYS A 823 -19.33 29.87 -3.21
C LYS A 823 -17.93 30.21 -3.66
N ILE A 824 -17.65 31.46 -3.97
CA ILE A 824 -16.41 31.92 -4.56
C ILE A 824 -15.83 33.04 -3.69
N TYR A 825 -14.56 32.91 -3.33
CA TYR A 825 -13.83 33.89 -2.54
C TYR A 825 -12.70 34.46 -3.39
N ILE A 826 -12.80 35.76 -3.71
CA ILE A 826 -11.89 36.46 -4.62
C ILE A 826 -11.10 37.51 -3.85
N ASP A 827 -9.80 37.30 -3.69
CA ASP A 827 -8.90 38.29 -3.08
C ASP A 827 -8.39 39.34 -4.08
N SER A 828 -8.02 38.86 -5.27
CA SER A 828 -7.60 39.70 -6.40
C SER A 828 -8.39 39.30 -7.63
N SER A 829 -9.00 40.28 -8.30
CA SER A 829 -9.82 40.05 -9.49
C SER A 829 -9.02 39.28 -10.55
N PRO A 830 -9.48 38.09 -10.97
CA PRO A 830 -8.86 37.36 -12.06
C PRO A 830 -9.25 37.99 -13.40
N SER A 831 -8.47 37.71 -14.44
CA SER A 831 -8.83 38.11 -15.81
C SER A 831 -9.99 37.28 -16.38
N SER A 832 -10.03 35.99 -16.03
CA SER A 832 -11.11 35.04 -16.35
C SER A 832 -11.35 34.12 -15.17
N LEU A 833 -12.61 33.74 -14.98
CA LEU A 833 -13.04 32.78 -13.99
C LEU A 833 -14.10 31.91 -14.64
N LYS A 834 -13.86 30.60 -14.75
CA LYS A 834 -14.73 29.72 -15.56
C LYS A 834 -14.94 28.35 -14.94
N ILE A 835 -16.12 27.77 -15.18
CA ILE A 835 -16.48 26.41 -14.79
C ILE A 835 -16.32 25.49 -15.99
N ARG A 836 -15.33 24.59 -15.97
CA ARG A 836 -15.01 23.63 -17.02
C ARG A 836 -15.61 22.25 -16.74
N PHE A 837 -16.25 21.64 -17.73
CA PHE A 837 -16.86 20.30 -17.63
C PHE A 837 -16.96 19.61 -18.99
N GLU A 838 -17.17 18.28 -18.97
CA GLU A 838 -17.34 17.48 -20.20
C GLU A 838 -18.74 17.65 -20.79
N LYS A 839 -18.85 18.27 -21.96
CA LYS A 839 -20.14 18.66 -22.58
C LYS A 839 -21.03 17.47 -22.99
N ASP A 840 -20.44 16.30 -23.18
CA ASP A 840 -21.15 15.07 -23.54
C ASP A 840 -21.75 14.36 -22.32
N HIS A 841 -21.29 14.69 -21.11
CA HIS A 841 -21.71 14.06 -19.86
C HIS A 841 -22.56 14.98 -19.00
N PHE A 842 -22.37 16.29 -19.11
CA PHE A 842 -23.05 17.27 -18.28
C PHE A 842 -23.68 18.40 -19.07
N ASP A 843 -24.85 18.81 -18.61
CA ASP A 843 -25.49 20.08 -18.96
C ASP A 843 -25.56 20.92 -17.67
N ILE A 844 -24.79 22.02 -17.64
CA ILE A 844 -24.62 22.89 -16.47
C ILE A 844 -24.98 24.31 -16.85
N ASN A 845 -25.77 24.99 -16.02
CA ASN A 845 -26.17 26.38 -16.20
C ASN A 845 -26.27 27.10 -14.84
N SER A 846 -26.10 28.42 -14.83
CA SER A 846 -26.35 29.27 -13.64
C SER A 846 -27.81 29.70 -13.52
N ILE A 847 -28.19 30.13 -12.32
CA ILE A 847 -29.52 30.66 -12.02
C ILE A 847 -29.37 31.96 -11.21
N PRO A 848 -29.71 33.12 -11.81
CA PRO A 848 -30.18 33.31 -13.18
C PRO A 848 -29.09 33.05 -14.24
N LEU A 849 -29.49 32.69 -15.46
CA LEU A 849 -28.58 32.43 -16.59
C LEU A 849 -27.64 33.60 -16.91
N SER A 850 -27.97 34.81 -16.48
CA SER A 850 -27.15 36.02 -16.66
C SER A 850 -25.85 36.00 -15.87
N ASP A 851 -25.69 35.13 -14.88
CA ASP A 851 -24.50 35.10 -14.02
C ASP A 851 -23.30 34.47 -14.72
N THR A 852 -23.57 33.70 -15.78
CA THR A 852 -22.52 33.04 -16.56
C THR A 852 -22.73 33.15 -18.07
N THR A 853 -21.65 33.07 -18.83
CA THR A 853 -21.68 33.01 -20.30
C THR A 853 -21.05 31.71 -20.79
N LEU A 854 -21.76 30.91 -21.60
CA LEU A 854 -21.21 29.68 -22.18
C LEU A 854 -20.13 30.02 -23.23
N ILE A 855 -18.93 29.45 -23.06
CA ILE A 855 -17.78 29.64 -23.94
C ILE A 855 -17.10 28.28 -24.24
N PRO A 856 -16.47 28.09 -25.42
CA PRO A 856 -15.75 26.87 -25.72
C PRO A 856 -14.47 26.74 -24.87
N ASP A 857 -14.05 25.50 -24.56
CA ASP A 857 -12.76 25.26 -23.92
C ASP A 857 -11.61 25.54 -24.90
N ILE A 858 -10.61 26.31 -24.48
CA ILE A 858 -9.53 26.75 -25.39
C ILE A 858 -8.59 25.59 -25.76
N ILE A 859 -8.41 24.61 -24.85
CA ILE A 859 -7.44 23.52 -25.00
C ILE A 859 -8.08 22.33 -25.71
N ASP A 860 -9.29 21.95 -25.31
CA ASP A 860 -9.98 20.75 -25.80
C ASP A 860 -11.49 21.00 -25.93
N HIS A 861 -11.88 21.88 -26.86
CA HIS A 861 -13.28 22.17 -27.20
C HIS A 861 -14.04 20.95 -27.75
N GLN A 862 -13.35 19.87 -28.15
CA GLN A 862 -14.00 18.66 -28.62
C GLN A 862 -14.64 17.90 -27.45
N ARG A 863 -13.98 17.86 -26.30
CA ARG A 863 -14.47 17.15 -25.10
C ARG A 863 -15.08 18.07 -24.05
N TYR A 864 -14.54 19.27 -23.88
CA TYR A 864 -14.89 20.19 -22.80
C TYR A 864 -15.59 21.45 -23.30
N THR A 865 -16.38 22.05 -22.42
CA THR A 865 -16.93 23.40 -22.56
C THR A 865 -16.76 24.14 -21.23
N CYS A 866 -16.95 25.46 -21.24
CA CYS A 866 -16.81 26.30 -20.06
C CYS A 866 -18.01 27.25 -19.87
N LEU A 867 -18.36 27.56 -18.62
CA LEU A 867 -19.19 28.71 -18.25
C LEU A 867 -18.28 29.80 -17.69
N GLU A 868 -18.11 30.92 -18.38
CA GLU A 868 -17.43 32.10 -17.85
C GLU A 868 -18.32 32.76 -16.78
N ILE A 869 -17.78 32.97 -15.60
CA ILE A 869 -18.43 33.67 -14.50
C ILE A 869 -18.27 35.17 -14.72
N ASN A 870 -19.41 35.87 -14.76
CA ASN A 870 -19.43 37.30 -15.09
C ASN A 870 -19.00 38.19 -13.90
N ASP A 871 -19.36 37.81 -12.67
CA ASP A 871 -18.92 38.51 -11.46
C ASP A 871 -17.54 38.05 -11.00
N LYS A 872 -16.56 38.94 -11.13
CA LYS A 872 -15.15 38.74 -10.76
C LYS A 872 -14.72 39.71 -9.66
N SER A 873 -15.68 40.36 -9.01
CA SER A 873 -15.42 41.35 -7.99
C SER A 873 -14.80 40.71 -6.74
N THR A 874 -13.92 41.44 -6.08
CA THR A 874 -13.28 40.98 -4.84
C THR A 874 -14.31 40.80 -3.72
N GLY A 875 -14.17 39.75 -2.91
CA GLY A 875 -15.10 39.40 -1.85
C GLY A 875 -15.69 38.01 -2.03
N THR A 876 -16.85 37.79 -1.42
CA THR A 876 -17.59 36.52 -1.52
C THR A 876 -18.71 36.67 -2.53
N ASN A 877 -18.74 35.77 -3.51
CA ASN A 877 -19.79 35.66 -4.52
C ASN A 877 -20.42 34.26 -4.43
N ASP A 878 -21.73 34.18 -4.61
CA ASP A 878 -22.48 32.92 -4.63
C ASP A 878 -23.17 32.79 -5.99
N ILE A 879 -23.10 31.62 -6.61
CA ILE A 879 -23.78 31.31 -7.87
C ILE A 879 -24.57 30.02 -7.70
N GLU A 880 -25.87 30.06 -7.92
CA GLU A 880 -26.67 28.85 -8.00
C GLU A 880 -26.44 28.16 -9.35
N LEU A 881 -26.16 26.86 -9.33
CA LEU A 881 -25.88 26.03 -10.50
C LEU A 881 -26.91 24.91 -10.60
N ARG A 882 -27.53 24.77 -11.77
CA ARG A 882 -28.21 23.53 -12.18
C ARG A 882 -27.19 22.61 -12.85
N ILE A 883 -27.11 21.37 -12.40
CA ILE A 883 -26.23 20.34 -12.97
C ILE A 883 -27.07 19.13 -13.36
N LYS A 884 -26.99 18.72 -14.62
CA LYS A 884 -27.64 17.51 -15.14
C LYS A 884 -26.64 16.53 -15.72
N ALA A 885 -26.73 15.26 -15.31
CA ALA A 885 -25.98 14.16 -15.91
C ALA A 885 -26.74 13.61 -17.13
N LEU A 886 -26.12 13.71 -18.31
CA LEU A 886 -26.74 13.36 -19.59
C LEU A 886 -26.70 11.86 -19.86
N LYS A 887 -25.61 11.18 -19.52
CA LYS A 887 -25.41 9.75 -19.78
C LYS A 887 -24.52 9.07 -18.74
N GLU A 888 -24.52 7.74 -18.74
CA GLU A 888 -23.64 6.90 -17.91
C GLU A 888 -22.14 7.12 -18.19
N PHE A 889 -21.32 7.08 -17.13
CA PHE A 889 -19.86 7.10 -17.22
C PHE A 889 -19.19 6.12 -16.24
N LYS A 890 -18.13 5.45 -16.73
CA LYS A 890 -17.40 4.36 -16.05
C LYS A 890 -16.35 4.83 -15.04
N GLU A 891 -15.97 6.10 -15.10
CA GLU A 891 -14.93 6.71 -14.27
C GLU A 891 -15.47 8.03 -13.71
N ASP A 892 -15.08 8.37 -12.48
CA ASP A 892 -15.44 9.63 -11.84
C ASP A 892 -15.10 10.81 -12.78
N LYS A 893 -15.99 11.80 -12.82
CA LYS A 893 -15.84 13.00 -13.64
C LYS A 893 -15.56 14.22 -12.78
N LYS A 894 -14.93 15.23 -13.36
CA LYS A 894 -14.56 16.47 -12.69
C LYS A 894 -15.35 17.64 -13.26
N ILE A 895 -15.83 18.49 -12.37
CA ILE A 895 -16.31 19.85 -12.67
C ILE A 895 -15.35 20.80 -11.98
N GLN A 896 -14.65 21.63 -12.76
CA GLN A 896 -13.51 22.41 -12.30
C GLN A 896 -13.79 23.90 -12.42
N VAL A 897 -13.41 24.68 -11.42
CA VAL A 897 -13.38 26.14 -11.49
C VAL A 897 -11.94 26.56 -11.73
N LEU A 898 -11.71 27.30 -12.82
CA LEU A 898 -10.39 27.74 -13.26
C LEU A 898 -10.32 29.26 -13.24
N ALA A 899 -9.24 29.81 -12.70
CA ALA A 899 -8.98 31.23 -12.64
C ALA A 899 -7.72 31.59 -13.43
N THR A 900 -7.79 32.64 -14.26
CA THR A 900 -6.64 33.12 -15.03
C THR A 900 -6.03 34.35 -14.36
N GLU A 901 -4.81 34.18 -13.84
CA GLU A 901 -4.05 35.18 -13.11
C GLU A 901 -2.68 35.36 -13.78
N ASN A 902 -2.30 36.61 -14.10
CA ASN A 902 -1.04 36.91 -14.81
C ASN A 902 -0.83 36.09 -16.10
N GLY A 903 -1.91 35.74 -16.79
CA GLY A 903 -1.89 34.93 -18.01
C GLY A 903 -1.80 33.42 -17.79
N ASN A 904 -1.72 32.95 -16.54
CA ASN A 904 -1.70 31.53 -16.19
C ASN A 904 -3.07 31.08 -15.67
N GLU A 905 -3.57 29.98 -16.22
CA GLU A 905 -4.81 29.35 -15.75
C GLU A 905 -4.49 28.36 -14.62
N ASN A 906 -5.06 28.61 -13.44
CA ASN A 906 -4.86 27.83 -12.23
C ASN A 906 -6.20 27.28 -11.72
N LEU A 907 -6.16 26.11 -11.07
CA LEU A 907 -7.32 25.49 -10.46
C LEU A 907 -7.74 26.25 -9.19
N ALA A 908 -8.99 26.72 -9.14
CA ALA A 908 -9.58 27.50 -8.05
C ALA A 908 -10.66 26.74 -7.28
N GLY A 909 -11.23 25.67 -7.86
CA GLY A 909 -12.26 24.82 -7.24
C GLY A 909 -12.43 23.52 -8.02
N GLU A 910 -12.86 22.45 -7.37
CA GLU A 910 -13.20 21.19 -8.05
C GLU A 910 -14.29 20.43 -7.30
N MET A 911 -15.18 19.78 -8.04
CA MET A 911 -16.11 18.77 -7.56
C MET A 911 -15.97 17.49 -8.38
N LEU A 912 -16.01 16.35 -7.69
CA LEU A 912 -16.00 15.02 -8.27
C LEU A 912 -17.43 14.48 -8.38
N VAL A 913 -17.83 14.10 -9.59
CA VAL A 913 -19.09 13.40 -9.83
C VAL A 913 -18.82 11.90 -9.94
N LYS A 914 -19.42 11.11 -9.07
CA LYS A 914 -19.16 9.66 -8.94
C LYS A 914 -19.60 8.89 -10.18
N ALA A 915 -18.76 7.96 -10.62
CA ALA A 915 -19.04 7.03 -11.72
C ALA A 915 -20.37 6.29 -11.48
N ASN A 916 -21.22 6.27 -12.50
CA ASN A 916 -22.64 5.91 -12.33
C ASN A 916 -23.16 4.88 -13.35
N THR A 917 -22.27 4.22 -14.10
CA THR A 917 -22.69 3.12 -14.99
C THR A 917 -23.42 2.02 -14.23
N LYS A 918 -24.34 1.31 -14.90
CA LYS A 918 -25.10 0.23 -14.26
C LYS A 918 -24.22 -0.80 -13.52
N SER A 919 -23.05 -1.16 -14.06
CA SER A 919 -22.13 -2.11 -13.42
C SER A 919 -21.43 -1.62 -12.15
N LEU A 920 -21.47 -0.31 -11.88
CA LEU A 920 -20.89 0.31 -10.68
C LEU A 920 -21.93 0.66 -9.62
N ARG A 921 -23.21 0.67 -10.01
CA ARG A 921 -24.33 0.82 -9.10
C ARG A 921 -24.59 -0.48 -8.36
N ARG A 922 -25.16 -0.36 -7.17
CA ARG A 922 -25.63 -1.51 -6.39
C ARG A 922 -27.11 -1.65 -6.55
N GLU A 923 -27.60 -2.83 -6.23
CA GLU A 923 -29.00 -3.17 -6.31
C GLU A 923 -29.40 -3.75 -4.96
N VAL A 924 -30.43 -3.19 -4.33
CA VAL A 924 -30.99 -3.71 -3.07
C VAL A 924 -32.48 -3.96 -3.23
N LYS A 925 -32.93 -5.08 -2.67
CA LYS A 925 -34.34 -5.43 -2.52
C LYS A 925 -34.64 -5.46 -1.04
N ILE A 926 -35.76 -4.85 -0.65
CA ILE A 926 -36.10 -4.65 0.75
C ILE A 926 -37.46 -5.28 1.04
N LEU A 927 -37.53 -6.05 2.12
CA LEU A 927 -38.74 -6.64 2.65
C LEU A 927 -39.11 -5.89 3.94
N PHE A 928 -40.20 -5.14 3.92
CA PHE A 928 -40.78 -4.53 5.11
C PHE A 928 -41.74 -5.53 5.75
N ILE A 929 -41.48 -5.89 7.00
CA ILE A 929 -42.32 -6.80 7.77
C ILE A 929 -43.03 -5.99 8.84
N ASN A 930 -44.31 -5.72 8.63
CA ASN A 930 -45.15 -5.08 9.62
C ASN A 930 -45.55 -6.10 10.69
N VAL A 931 -45.03 -5.95 11.91
CA VAL A 931 -45.25 -6.90 12.99
C VAL A 931 -46.41 -6.44 13.87
N GLU A 932 -47.42 -7.29 14.02
CA GLU A 932 -48.52 -7.12 14.96
C GLU A 932 -48.19 -7.82 16.28
N SER A 933 -48.20 -7.11 17.41
CA SER A 933 -47.81 -7.66 18.72
C SER A 933 -48.63 -7.11 19.90
N ASN A 934 -48.59 -7.78 21.06
CA ASN A 934 -49.27 -7.35 22.29
C ASN A 934 -48.31 -6.74 23.33
N LEU A 935 -47.22 -6.09 22.90
CA LEU A 935 -46.15 -5.69 23.82
C LEU A 935 -46.60 -4.69 24.90
N PHE A 936 -47.53 -3.77 24.63
CA PHE A 936 -47.99 -2.77 25.63
C PHE A 936 -49.48 -2.41 25.61
N ASN A 937 -50.27 -2.88 24.64
CA ASN A 937 -51.74 -3.04 24.61
C ASN A 937 -52.11 -3.80 23.31
N SER A 938 -53.37 -4.24 23.15
CA SER A 938 -53.77 -5.24 22.16
C SER A 938 -53.53 -4.86 20.69
N GLY A 939 -52.74 -5.68 19.96
CA GLY A 939 -52.73 -5.73 18.49
C GLY A 939 -52.06 -4.56 17.76
N GLU A 940 -51.03 -3.94 18.33
CA GLU A 940 -50.33 -2.82 17.70
C GLU A 940 -49.43 -3.30 16.54
N THR A 941 -49.35 -2.48 15.48
CA THR A 941 -48.55 -2.74 14.28
C THR A 941 -47.47 -1.67 14.12
N GLY A 942 -46.29 -2.04 13.61
CA GLY A 942 -45.19 -1.09 13.39
C GLY A 942 -45.38 -0.15 12.20
N ILE A 943 -46.23 -0.50 11.23
CA ILE A 943 -46.60 0.36 10.10
C ILE A 943 -48.13 0.55 10.14
N PRO A 944 -48.63 1.55 10.89
CA PRO A 944 -50.05 1.65 11.21
C PRO A 944 -50.90 2.21 10.04
N ASN A 945 -50.27 2.83 9.02
CA ASN A 945 -50.97 3.33 7.84
C ASN A 945 -50.03 3.48 6.62
N SER A 946 -50.63 3.65 5.43
CA SER A 946 -49.90 3.78 4.16
C SER A 946 -49.03 5.03 4.06
N SER A 947 -49.39 6.13 4.73
CA SER A 947 -48.58 7.36 4.73
C SER A 947 -47.25 7.17 5.47
N ILE A 948 -47.21 6.34 6.51
CA ILE A 948 -45.97 5.95 7.17
C ILE A 948 -45.17 4.98 6.30
N ALA A 949 -45.82 4.02 5.63
CA ALA A 949 -45.13 3.15 4.68
C ALA A 949 -44.42 3.95 3.57
N GLU A 950 -45.13 4.86 2.90
CA GLU A 950 -44.58 5.72 1.83
C GLU A 950 -43.41 6.57 2.32
N ALA A 951 -43.52 7.08 3.55
CA ALA A 951 -42.49 7.86 4.21
C ALA A 951 -41.19 7.08 4.47
N LEU A 952 -41.31 5.83 4.91
CA LEU A 952 -40.19 4.92 5.14
C LEU A 952 -39.50 4.58 3.81
N GLU A 953 -40.29 4.25 2.78
CA GLU A 953 -39.80 3.97 1.43
C GLU A 953 -39.03 5.17 0.86
N ASP A 954 -39.61 6.36 0.96
CA ASP A 954 -39.03 7.61 0.46
C ASP A 954 -37.67 7.92 1.09
N MET A 955 -37.56 7.82 2.42
CA MET A 955 -36.32 8.14 3.13
C MET A 955 -35.24 7.08 2.92
N THR A 956 -35.62 5.81 2.99
CA THR A 956 -34.72 4.68 2.70
C THR A 956 -34.15 4.84 1.29
N THR A 957 -35.01 5.07 0.30
CA THR A 957 -34.60 5.27 -1.09
C THR A 957 -33.70 6.50 -1.23
N ALA A 958 -34.00 7.62 -0.56
CA ALA A 958 -33.17 8.82 -0.62
C ALA A 958 -31.73 8.56 -0.15
N PHE A 959 -31.54 7.88 0.99
CA PHE A 959 -30.20 7.58 1.52
C PHE A 959 -29.43 6.54 0.69
N PHE A 960 -30.07 5.44 0.27
CA PHE A 960 -29.41 4.46 -0.61
C PHE A 960 -28.95 5.09 -1.93
N ASN A 961 -29.76 5.99 -2.49
CA ASN A 961 -29.41 6.73 -3.70
C ASN A 961 -28.21 7.68 -3.53
N GLN A 962 -27.93 8.16 -2.30
CA GLN A 962 -26.72 8.96 -2.05
C GLN A 962 -25.43 8.17 -2.37
N GLY A 963 -25.47 6.86 -2.13
CA GLY A 963 -24.41 5.91 -2.43
C GLY A 963 -24.52 5.22 -3.81
N LEU A 964 -25.34 5.72 -4.73
CA LEU A 964 -25.64 5.07 -6.03
C LEU A 964 -26.12 3.62 -5.88
N THR A 965 -26.92 3.35 -4.83
CA THR A 965 -27.55 2.06 -4.59
C THR A 965 -29.03 2.11 -4.99
N ASP A 966 -29.37 1.31 -5.98
CA ASP A 966 -30.70 1.23 -6.58
C ASP A 966 -31.59 0.36 -5.69
N VAL A 967 -32.56 0.99 -5.04
CA VAL A 967 -33.68 0.27 -4.41
C VAL A 967 -34.63 -0.20 -5.52
N ILE A 968 -34.48 -1.45 -5.97
CA ILE A 968 -35.25 -1.95 -7.12
C ILE A 968 -36.70 -2.26 -6.74
N GLN A 969 -36.87 -2.78 -5.52
CA GLN A 969 -38.11 -3.30 -5.03
C GLN A 969 -38.18 -3.17 -3.51
N ILE A 970 -39.31 -2.65 -3.04
CA ILE A 970 -39.75 -2.76 -1.65
C ILE A 970 -41.02 -3.59 -1.68
N THR A 971 -41.04 -4.68 -0.92
CA THR A 971 -42.20 -5.56 -0.74
C THR A 971 -42.59 -5.54 0.73
N SER A 972 -43.88 -5.61 1.03
CA SER A 972 -44.36 -5.66 2.42
C SER A 972 -45.01 -7.01 2.75
N LEU A 973 -44.74 -7.54 3.95
CA LEU A 973 -45.43 -8.66 4.57
C LEU A 973 -45.97 -8.24 5.94
N ASN A 974 -46.98 -8.94 6.42
CA ASN A 974 -47.47 -8.79 7.80
C ASN A 974 -47.11 -10.05 8.59
N LEU A 975 -46.59 -9.90 9.80
CA LEU A 975 -46.32 -10.99 10.73
C LEU A 975 -47.13 -10.78 12.00
N ASN A 976 -48.00 -11.74 12.33
CA ASN A 976 -48.82 -11.66 13.53
C ASN A 976 -48.18 -12.47 14.67
N LEU A 977 -47.78 -11.77 15.74
CA LEU A 977 -47.22 -12.35 16.97
C LEU A 977 -48.16 -12.22 18.17
N THR A 978 -49.45 -11.96 17.93
CA THR A 978 -50.46 -11.81 18.99
C THR A 978 -50.92 -13.14 19.58
N ASP A 979 -50.56 -14.26 18.95
CA ASP A 979 -50.87 -15.61 19.42
C ASP A 979 -50.03 -16.01 20.66
N SER A 980 -50.42 -17.09 21.34
CA SER A 980 -49.71 -17.51 22.56
C SER A 980 -48.23 -17.83 22.34
N ALA A 981 -47.87 -18.33 21.15
CA ALA A 981 -46.49 -18.62 20.78
C ALA A 981 -45.67 -17.34 20.56
N GLY A 982 -46.22 -16.37 19.83
CA GLY A 982 -45.63 -15.05 19.61
C GLY A 982 -45.46 -14.25 20.90
N ASN A 983 -46.45 -14.27 21.79
CA ASN A 983 -46.32 -13.66 23.12
C ASN A 983 -45.21 -14.34 23.95
N THR A 984 -45.07 -15.67 23.87
CA THR A 984 -44.00 -16.40 24.57
C THR A 984 -42.63 -16.04 24.01
N PHE A 985 -42.50 -15.99 22.68
CA PHE A 985 -41.29 -15.51 22.01
C PHE A 985 -40.92 -14.09 22.47
N LEU A 986 -41.87 -13.15 22.39
CA LEU A 986 -41.64 -11.75 22.77
C LEU A 986 -41.27 -11.60 24.25
N ASN A 987 -41.87 -12.37 25.17
CA ASN A 987 -41.51 -12.35 26.59
C ASN A 987 -40.06 -12.78 26.86
N ASN A 988 -39.45 -13.57 25.98
CA ASN A 988 -38.04 -13.98 26.12
C ASN A 988 -37.06 -12.87 25.71
N TYR A 989 -37.49 -11.97 24.82
CA TYR A 989 -36.61 -10.98 24.18
C TYR A 989 -36.99 -9.53 24.44
N VAL A 990 -38.18 -9.27 24.97
CA VAL A 990 -38.67 -7.93 25.27
C VAL A 990 -39.04 -7.90 26.75
N ASN A 991 -38.35 -7.06 27.51
CA ASN A 991 -38.66 -6.84 28.92
C ASN A 991 -38.76 -5.35 29.20
N SER A 992 -39.91 -4.95 29.75
CA SER A 992 -40.23 -3.56 30.13
C SER A 992 -40.17 -2.54 28.99
N GLY A 993 -40.28 -2.98 27.74
CA GLY A 993 -40.30 -2.14 26.55
C GLY A 993 -38.97 -2.07 25.81
N ASN A 994 -37.96 -2.77 26.30
CA ASN A 994 -36.64 -2.84 25.69
C ASN A 994 -36.40 -4.24 25.12
N PHE A 995 -35.86 -4.30 23.90
CA PHE A 995 -35.29 -5.52 23.35
C PHE A 995 -34.01 -5.88 24.12
N HIS A 996 -33.96 -7.07 24.70
CA HIS A 996 -32.80 -7.65 25.34
C HIS A 996 -32.16 -8.64 24.38
N TYR A 997 -31.13 -8.18 23.68
CA TYR A 997 -30.26 -9.03 22.87
C TYR A 997 -29.32 -9.77 23.83
N GLY A 998 -29.80 -10.87 24.45
CA GLY A 998 -29.02 -11.66 25.41
C GLY A 998 -27.80 -12.35 24.78
N ASN A 999 -26.79 -12.69 25.61
CA ASN A 999 -25.51 -13.30 25.21
C ASN A 999 -25.58 -14.75 24.65
N GLY A 1000 -26.55 -15.11 23.80
CA GLY A 1000 -26.50 -16.46 23.22
C GLY A 1000 -27.59 -16.94 22.27
N ASN A 1001 -28.74 -16.27 22.13
CA ASN A 1001 -29.77 -16.64 21.16
C ASN A 1001 -30.16 -15.40 20.34
N ASP A 1002 -29.92 -15.46 19.03
CA ASP A 1002 -30.06 -14.37 18.09
C ASP A 1002 -31.55 -14.06 17.81
N PHE A 1003 -32.07 -12.97 18.40
CA PHE A 1003 -33.44 -12.49 18.21
C PHE A 1003 -33.81 -12.36 16.72
N HIS A 1004 -32.88 -11.87 15.90
CA HIS A 1004 -33.08 -11.71 14.46
C HIS A 1004 -33.25 -13.09 13.78
N LEU A 1005 -32.53 -14.13 14.23
CA LEU A 1005 -32.75 -15.50 13.75
C LEU A 1005 -34.17 -16.00 14.02
N GLU A 1006 -34.60 -15.83 15.26
CA GLU A 1006 -35.80 -16.49 15.74
C GLU A 1006 -37.04 -15.82 15.17
N ILE A 1007 -37.04 -14.48 15.04
CA ILE A 1007 -38.12 -13.78 14.35
C ILE A 1007 -38.14 -14.09 12.85
N PHE A 1008 -36.98 -14.26 12.22
CA PHE A 1008 -36.90 -14.68 10.82
C PHE A 1008 -37.44 -16.09 10.61
N ASN A 1009 -37.05 -17.04 11.47
CA ASN A 1009 -37.60 -18.39 11.46
C ASN A 1009 -39.10 -18.39 11.71
N ARG A 1010 -39.60 -17.49 12.56
CA ARG A 1010 -41.04 -17.34 12.79
C ARG A 1010 -41.75 -16.83 11.54
N LEU A 1011 -41.22 -15.79 10.88
CA LEU A 1011 -41.74 -15.27 9.61
C LEU A 1011 -41.81 -16.36 8.54
N LYS A 1012 -40.73 -17.14 8.37
CA LYS A 1012 -40.59 -18.16 7.32
C LYS A 1012 -41.53 -19.35 7.54
N ASN A 1013 -41.85 -19.67 8.79
CA ASN A 1013 -42.66 -20.84 9.15
C ASN A 1013 -44.12 -20.50 9.51
N ASP A 1014 -44.52 -19.22 9.48
CA ASP A 1014 -45.90 -18.84 9.80
C ASP A 1014 -46.84 -19.23 8.63
N PRO A 1015 -47.85 -20.08 8.86
CA PRO A 1015 -48.74 -20.54 7.78
C PRO A 1015 -49.63 -19.43 7.20
N ASN A 1016 -49.74 -18.27 7.87
CA ASN A 1016 -50.51 -17.12 7.40
C ASN A 1016 -49.66 -16.13 6.60
N VAL A 1017 -48.35 -16.32 6.56
CA VAL A 1017 -47.43 -15.48 5.79
C VAL A 1017 -47.07 -16.19 4.49
N ASN A 1018 -47.35 -15.56 3.36
CA ASN A 1018 -46.93 -16.06 2.05
C ASN A 1018 -45.44 -15.73 1.80
N TYR A 1019 -44.55 -16.34 2.57
CA TYR A 1019 -43.11 -16.17 2.41
C TYR A 1019 -42.61 -16.96 1.20
N LEU A 1020 -42.05 -16.28 0.20
CA LEU A 1020 -41.52 -16.88 -1.02
C LEU A 1020 -40.00 -17.10 -0.91
N PRO A 1021 -39.43 -18.16 -1.52
CA PRO A 1021 -37.97 -18.40 -1.51
C PRO A 1021 -37.14 -17.22 -2.02
N GLU A 1022 -37.66 -16.41 -2.94
CA GLU A 1022 -36.99 -15.22 -3.45
C GLU A 1022 -36.72 -14.14 -2.39
N TYR A 1023 -37.46 -14.14 -1.28
CA TYR A 1023 -37.27 -13.20 -0.18
C TYR A 1023 -36.03 -13.50 0.66
N ASP A 1024 -35.43 -14.68 0.52
CA ASP A 1024 -34.16 -15.00 1.19
C ASP A 1024 -33.05 -14.03 0.71
N ASP A 1025 -33.12 -13.52 -0.53
CA ASP A 1025 -32.19 -12.52 -1.11
C ASP A 1025 -32.50 -11.05 -0.73
N TYR A 1026 -33.57 -10.79 0.02
CA TYR A 1026 -33.98 -9.42 0.40
C TYR A 1026 -33.34 -9.02 1.72
N VAL A 1027 -33.03 -7.73 1.89
CA VAL A 1027 -32.81 -7.18 3.23
C VAL A 1027 -34.15 -7.09 3.94
N LYS A 1028 -34.24 -7.56 5.18
CA LYS A 1028 -35.49 -7.60 5.96
C LYS A 1028 -35.48 -6.54 7.06
N ALA A 1029 -36.55 -5.75 7.16
CA ALA A 1029 -36.78 -4.82 8.26
C ALA A 1029 -38.09 -5.17 8.99
N PHE A 1030 -37.98 -5.53 10.27
CA PHE A 1030 -39.12 -5.87 11.13
C PHE A 1030 -39.56 -4.64 11.91
N PHE A 1031 -40.81 -4.20 11.71
CA PHE A 1031 -41.37 -3.01 12.34
C PHE A 1031 -42.31 -3.39 13.48
N PHE A 1032 -42.01 -2.94 14.70
CA PHE A 1032 -42.84 -3.13 15.89
C PHE A 1032 -43.50 -1.83 16.32
N GLY A 1033 -44.81 -1.85 16.58
CA GLY A 1033 -45.56 -0.71 17.10
C GLY A 1033 -45.48 -0.59 18.63
N PHE A 1034 -45.44 0.64 19.13
CA PHE A 1034 -45.44 0.98 20.55
C PHE A 1034 -46.34 2.19 20.84
N SER A 1035 -47.29 2.05 21.77
CA SER A 1035 -48.23 3.12 22.18
C SER A 1035 -47.71 4.18 23.15
N ASP A 1036 -46.53 4.01 23.76
CA ASP A 1036 -46.01 4.98 24.73
C ASP A 1036 -44.47 4.94 24.87
N ILE A 1037 -43.83 6.12 24.91
CA ILE A 1037 -42.42 6.26 25.32
C ILE A 1037 -42.38 6.23 26.85
N LYS A 1038 -41.89 5.15 27.47
CA LYS A 1038 -41.77 5.15 28.94
C LYS A 1038 -40.75 6.22 29.39
N PRO A 1039 -41.07 7.09 30.38
CA PRO A 1039 -40.24 8.24 30.73
C PRO A 1039 -38.87 7.92 31.34
N ASN A 1040 -38.55 6.67 31.69
CA ASN A 1040 -37.44 6.34 32.59
C ASN A 1040 -36.55 5.17 32.12
N GLY A 1041 -36.46 4.89 30.82
CA GLY A 1041 -35.57 3.84 30.29
C GLY A 1041 -34.90 4.26 28.98
N ASN A 1042 -33.69 3.77 28.74
CA ASN A 1042 -33.02 3.85 27.43
C ASN A 1042 -33.86 3.05 26.42
N VAL A 1043 -34.75 3.71 25.69
CA VAL A 1043 -35.54 3.10 24.63
C VAL A 1043 -34.65 2.93 23.40
N VAL A 1044 -34.43 1.70 22.96
CA VAL A 1044 -33.71 1.41 21.72
C VAL A 1044 -34.67 1.61 20.54
N GLY A 1045 -34.35 2.52 19.62
CA GLY A 1045 -35.19 2.82 18.45
C GLY A 1045 -35.13 1.75 17.34
N GLY A 1046 -34.05 0.97 17.30
CA GLY A 1046 -33.83 -0.10 16.34
C GLY A 1046 -32.49 -0.81 16.59
N ALA A 1047 -32.30 -1.94 15.92
CA ALA A 1047 -31.03 -2.65 15.88
C ALA A 1047 -30.89 -3.51 14.62
N ALA A 1048 -29.74 -3.40 13.96
CA ALA A 1048 -29.28 -4.35 12.96
C ALA A 1048 -28.46 -5.48 13.60
N ASP A 1049 -28.52 -6.69 13.02
CA ASP A 1049 -27.66 -7.79 13.44
C ASP A 1049 -26.23 -7.60 12.89
N PRO A 1050 -25.21 -7.45 13.74
CA PRO A 1050 -23.83 -7.27 13.29
C PRO A 1050 -23.22 -8.55 12.68
N GLN A 1051 -23.75 -9.73 13.00
CA GLN A 1051 -23.31 -11.03 12.46
C GLN A 1051 -24.06 -11.37 11.17
N ARG A 1052 -25.34 -11.01 11.07
CA ARG A 1052 -26.14 -11.18 9.85
C ARG A 1052 -26.59 -9.86 9.26
N ARG A 1053 -25.72 -9.40 8.37
CA ARG A 1053 -25.84 -8.22 7.51
C ARG A 1053 -26.98 -8.32 6.48
N ASP A 1054 -28.15 -8.82 6.87
CA ASP A 1054 -29.36 -8.87 6.06
C ASP A 1054 -30.67 -8.58 6.85
N MET A 1055 -30.60 -8.32 8.17
CA MET A 1055 -31.77 -8.12 9.02
C MET A 1055 -31.66 -6.92 9.95
N ALA A 1056 -32.72 -6.12 10.01
CA ALA A 1056 -32.90 -5.00 10.92
C ALA A 1056 -34.23 -5.11 11.67
N VAL A 1057 -34.25 -4.61 12.90
CA VAL A 1057 -35.45 -4.47 13.73
C VAL A 1057 -35.62 -2.99 14.02
N VAL A 1058 -36.83 -2.47 13.83
CA VAL A 1058 -37.15 -1.06 13.98
C VAL A 1058 -38.37 -0.92 14.88
N CYS A 1059 -38.27 -0.05 15.88
CA CYS A 1059 -39.34 0.27 16.81
C CYS A 1059 -40.03 1.56 16.38
N VAL A 1060 -41.34 1.50 16.25
CA VAL A 1060 -42.20 2.61 15.80
C VAL A 1060 -43.08 3.04 16.94
N PHE A 1061 -42.84 4.25 17.44
CA PHE A 1061 -43.57 4.82 18.57
C PHE A 1061 -44.69 5.74 18.07
N GLU A 1062 -45.93 5.46 18.46
CA GLU A 1062 -47.04 6.39 18.28
C GLU A 1062 -47.12 7.32 19.49
N ASP A 1063 -46.87 8.61 19.29
CA ASP A 1063 -47.42 9.65 20.16
C ASP A 1063 -47.94 10.77 19.25
N GLY A 1064 -49.04 11.40 19.65
CA GLY A 1064 -49.87 12.32 18.86
C GLY A 1064 -49.19 13.65 18.46
N THR A 1065 -47.86 13.70 18.40
CA THR A 1065 -47.05 14.85 17.98
C THR A 1065 -46.31 14.58 16.67
N THR A 1066 -46.21 15.60 15.81
CA THR A 1066 -45.63 15.50 14.45
C THR A 1066 -44.12 15.23 14.43
N ILE A 1067 -43.45 15.34 15.58
CA ILE A 1067 -41.98 15.33 15.72
C ILE A 1067 -41.41 13.89 15.67
N ILE A 1068 -42.18 12.88 16.09
CA ILE A 1068 -41.73 11.47 16.14
C ILE A 1068 -41.73 10.81 14.75
N ASN A 1069 -42.58 11.30 13.83
CA ASN A 1069 -42.60 10.85 12.43
C ASN A 1069 -41.28 11.08 11.68
N GLY A 1070 -40.45 12.03 12.12
CA GLY A 1070 -39.08 12.18 11.60
C GLY A 1070 -38.19 11.02 12.08
N LEU A 1071 -38.12 10.87 13.41
CA LEU A 1071 -37.25 9.92 14.12
C LEU A 1071 -37.41 8.47 13.63
N ILE A 1072 -38.65 8.05 13.32
CA ILE A 1072 -38.94 6.70 12.81
C ILE A 1072 -38.31 6.44 11.43
N ARG A 1073 -38.37 7.43 10.53
CA ARG A 1073 -37.86 7.30 9.16
C ARG A 1073 -36.33 7.28 9.14
N GLU A 1074 -35.72 8.09 10.00
CA GLU A 1074 -34.28 8.18 10.16
C GLU A 1074 -33.71 6.90 10.76
N THR A 1075 -34.38 6.36 11.79
CA THR A 1075 -34.01 5.08 12.42
C THR A 1075 -34.09 3.94 11.42
N THR A 1076 -35.14 3.88 10.59
CA THR A 1076 -35.26 2.83 9.56
C THR A 1076 -34.10 2.86 8.57
N ALA A 1077 -33.77 4.05 8.05
CA ALA A 1077 -32.64 4.19 7.14
C ALA A 1077 -31.31 3.86 7.84
N HIS A 1078 -31.12 4.29 9.09
CA HIS A 1078 -29.95 4.01 9.91
C HIS A 1078 -29.71 2.50 10.08
N GLU A 1079 -30.71 1.74 10.52
CA GLU A 1079 -30.58 0.30 10.71
C GLU A 1079 -30.35 -0.44 9.39
N LEU A 1080 -31.04 -0.04 8.32
CA LEU A 1080 -30.82 -0.61 6.98
C LEU A 1080 -29.41 -0.31 6.43
N LEU A 1081 -28.81 0.81 6.83
CA LEU A 1081 -27.43 1.15 6.47
C LEU A 1081 -26.40 0.32 7.25
N HIS A 1082 -26.66 0.02 8.53
CA HIS A 1082 -25.89 -0.98 9.30
C HIS A 1082 -25.95 -2.35 8.63
N VAL A 1083 -27.13 -2.77 8.15
CA VAL A 1083 -27.30 -4.03 7.41
C VAL A 1083 -26.38 -4.10 6.19
N VAL A 1084 -26.22 -3.01 5.44
CA VAL A 1084 -25.28 -2.96 4.30
C VAL A 1084 -23.84 -2.61 4.68
N GLY A 1085 -23.56 -2.55 5.99
CA GLY A 1085 -22.22 -2.56 6.58
C GLY A 1085 -21.63 -1.21 6.96
N LEU A 1086 -22.44 -0.14 7.11
CA LEU A 1086 -21.96 1.15 7.60
C LEU A 1086 -21.95 1.15 9.13
N ASP A 1087 -20.82 1.54 9.74
CA ASP A 1087 -20.70 1.74 11.19
C ASP A 1087 -21.06 3.20 11.58
N HIS A 1088 -21.32 3.43 12.87
CA HIS A 1088 -21.51 4.77 13.41
C HIS A 1088 -20.33 5.69 13.15
N THR A 1089 -20.54 6.98 12.88
CA THR A 1089 -19.45 7.95 12.61
C THR A 1089 -18.45 8.12 13.76
N PHE A 1090 -18.88 7.84 14.99
CA PHE A 1090 -18.08 7.92 16.22
C PHE A 1090 -17.46 6.56 16.62
N ASN A 1091 -17.63 5.52 15.81
CA ASN A 1091 -17.06 4.20 16.08
C ASN A 1091 -15.55 4.22 15.87
N ALA A 1092 -14.78 3.78 16.87
CA ALA A 1092 -13.33 3.82 16.84
C ALA A 1092 -12.66 2.88 15.81
N LYS A 1093 -13.41 1.96 15.19
CA LYS A 1093 -12.94 1.11 14.07
C LYS A 1093 -12.90 1.86 12.74
N ASN A 1094 -13.58 3.00 12.63
CA ASN A 1094 -13.56 3.82 11.43
C ASN A 1094 -12.16 4.39 11.16
N ASN A 1095 -11.95 4.81 9.92
CA ASN A 1095 -10.75 5.58 9.55
C ASN A 1095 -10.78 7.02 10.07
N TYR A 1096 -11.97 7.51 10.43
CA TYR A 1096 -12.19 8.85 10.98
C TYR A 1096 -13.27 8.75 12.03
N VAL A 1097 -12.99 9.30 13.20
CA VAL A 1097 -13.88 9.24 14.36
C VAL A 1097 -14.39 10.64 14.66
N PHE A 1098 -15.71 10.79 14.63
CA PHE A 1098 -16.38 12.06 14.86
C PHE A 1098 -16.90 12.14 16.30
N LYS A 1099 -17.03 13.37 16.80
CA LYS A 1099 -17.78 13.62 18.03
C LYS A 1099 -19.26 13.28 17.81
N GLN A 1100 -19.81 12.47 18.70
CA GLN A 1100 -21.14 11.90 18.69
C GLN A 1100 -22.16 13.02 18.92
N TYR A 1101 -23.34 12.86 18.32
CA TYR A 1101 -24.48 13.77 18.36
C TYR A 1101 -24.34 15.07 17.56
N ILE A 1102 -23.18 15.35 16.95
CA ILE A 1102 -22.87 16.67 16.36
C ILE A 1102 -23.01 16.72 14.83
N THR A 1103 -22.88 15.60 14.12
CA THR A 1103 -22.81 15.58 12.64
C THR A 1103 -24.19 15.47 11.98
N ASP A 1104 -24.43 15.98 10.77
CA ASP A 1104 -25.70 15.74 10.05
C ASP A 1104 -25.78 14.37 9.34
N ASN A 1105 -24.83 13.47 9.66
CA ASN A 1105 -24.71 12.14 9.08
C ASN A 1105 -25.74 11.19 9.72
N ILE A 1106 -26.43 10.39 8.90
CA ILE A 1106 -27.45 9.44 9.36
C ILE A 1106 -26.89 8.39 10.32
N MET A 1107 -25.60 8.05 10.24
CA MET A 1107 -24.92 7.10 11.12
C MET A 1107 -24.45 7.74 12.44
N ASP A 1108 -24.90 8.94 12.79
CA ASP A 1108 -24.68 9.58 14.08
C ASP A 1108 -25.97 9.57 14.91
N TYR A 1109 -25.86 9.40 16.23
CA TYR A 1109 -27.02 9.29 17.09
C TYR A 1109 -27.77 10.60 17.24
N TYR A 1110 -29.09 10.52 17.44
CA TYR A 1110 -29.91 11.67 17.80
C TYR A 1110 -29.93 11.86 19.32
N TYR A 1111 -29.84 13.11 19.79
CA TYR A 1111 -30.10 13.46 21.18
C TYR A 1111 -31.13 14.60 21.26
N PRO A 1112 -32.23 14.47 22.03
CA PRO A 1112 -33.37 15.40 22.00
C PRO A 1112 -33.03 16.87 22.29
N ASN A 1113 -31.86 17.15 22.88
CA ASN A 1113 -31.44 18.48 23.32
C ASN A 1113 -30.13 18.98 22.67
N THR A 1114 -29.55 18.23 21.72
CA THR A 1114 -28.36 18.68 20.97
C THR A 1114 -28.62 18.56 19.48
N SER A 1115 -28.82 19.69 18.81
CA SER A 1115 -28.91 19.78 17.35
C SER A 1115 -27.61 19.26 16.69
N PRO A 1116 -27.64 18.71 15.45
CA PRO A 1116 -28.64 18.90 14.37
C PRO A 1116 -30.01 18.24 14.58
N ASN A 1117 -31.09 18.99 14.32
CA ASN A 1117 -32.48 18.49 14.42
C ASN A 1117 -32.89 17.53 13.28
N ARG A 1118 -32.03 17.28 12.28
CA ARG A 1118 -32.32 16.40 11.13
C ARG A 1118 -31.02 15.83 10.55
N ARG A 1119 -30.97 14.51 10.37
CA ARG A 1119 -29.88 13.82 9.65
C ARG A 1119 -30.23 13.73 8.17
N VAL A 1120 -29.31 14.14 7.30
CA VAL A 1120 -29.59 14.28 5.85
C VAL A 1120 -28.47 13.73 4.96
N SER A 1121 -27.31 13.39 5.53
CA SER A 1121 -26.12 13.03 4.77
C SER A 1121 -25.61 11.62 5.07
N ILE A 1122 -24.94 11.01 4.10
CA ILE A 1122 -23.96 9.93 4.26
C ILE A 1122 -22.63 10.46 3.74
N SER A 1123 -21.53 10.13 4.42
CA SER A 1123 -20.21 10.57 3.97
C SER A 1123 -19.63 9.66 2.89
N THR A 1124 -18.94 10.25 1.92
CA THR A 1124 -18.29 9.55 0.81
C THR A 1124 -17.24 8.56 1.28
N TYR A 1125 -16.55 8.86 2.38
CA TYR A 1125 -15.59 7.92 2.97
C TYR A 1125 -16.27 6.63 3.50
N GLN A 1126 -17.56 6.69 3.88
CA GLN A 1126 -18.35 5.52 4.26
C GLN A 1126 -18.85 4.75 3.02
N ASN A 1127 -19.09 5.43 1.89
CA ASN A 1127 -19.53 4.77 0.64
C ASN A 1127 -18.54 3.76 0.07
N GLY A 1128 -17.26 3.82 0.46
CA GLY A 1128 -16.26 2.78 0.12
C GLY A 1128 -16.46 1.46 0.87
N ILE A 1129 -17.27 1.45 1.95
CA ILE A 1129 -17.43 0.34 2.90
C ILE A 1129 -18.56 -0.60 2.49
N TYR A 1130 -19.49 -0.19 1.62
CA TYR A 1130 -20.49 -1.10 1.08
C TYR A 1130 -19.74 -2.32 0.48
N LYS A 1131 -19.74 -3.48 1.13
CA LYS A 1131 -18.88 -4.60 0.70
C LYS A 1131 -19.34 -5.08 -0.68
N LYS A 1132 -18.41 -5.45 -1.56
CA LYS A 1132 -18.69 -5.87 -2.95
C LYS A 1132 -19.38 -7.25 -3.04
N ASN A 1133 -19.62 -7.91 -1.91
CA ASN A 1133 -20.13 -9.27 -1.82
C ASN A 1133 -21.45 -9.32 -1.05
N ASN A 1134 -22.55 -8.86 -1.64
CA ASN A 1134 -23.90 -9.27 -1.22
C ASN A 1134 -24.42 -10.42 -2.11
N LYS A 1135 -23.54 -11.36 -2.48
CA LYS A 1135 -23.99 -12.76 -2.51
C LYS A 1135 -23.88 -13.22 -1.06
N ILE A 1136 -25.00 -13.16 -0.35
CA ILE A 1136 -25.13 -13.80 0.96
C ILE A 1136 -25.17 -15.30 0.66
N SER A 1137 -24.00 -15.94 0.53
CA SER A 1137 -23.94 -17.40 0.56
C SER A 1137 -24.04 -17.82 2.02
N TYR A 1138 -25.18 -18.39 2.38
CA TYR A 1138 -25.40 -19.09 3.63
C TYR A 1138 -24.61 -20.42 3.64
N GLU A 1139 -23.28 -20.35 3.68
CA GLU A 1139 -22.43 -21.51 3.97
C GLU A 1139 -21.30 -21.05 4.91
N GLN A 1140 -21.53 -21.24 6.22
CA GLN A 1140 -20.50 -21.44 7.24
C GLN A 1140 -20.57 -22.89 7.69
#